data_AF-A0A8H3AQA4-F1
#
_entry.id   AF-A0A8H3AQA4-F1
#
_cell.length_a   1.000
_cell.length_b   1.000
_cell.length_c   1.000
_cell.angle_alpha   90.00
_cell.angle_beta   90.00
_cell.angle_gamma   90.00
#
_symmetry.space_group_name_H-M   'P 1'
#
loop_
_entity.id
_entity.type
_entity.pdbx_description
1 polymer ?
#
loop_
_entity_poly.entity_id
_entity_poly.type
_entity_poly.pdbx_seq_one_letter_code
_entity_poly.pdbx_strand_id
1 'polypeptide(L)'
;MTTPIPHPAGIPWLGNLNSIDFELPVKSTELLAKKYGEIFSLKIMGEKIVFICSAKLAPEVLDESRFHKHIESTLEELRGLVGDALFTARHGESNWGIAHRILMPAFGPLSIKGMFDDMVDVASQLVLKWERFGPHHNIDVTDDFTRMTFDTIALCAFNYRLNSFYTEGEHPFVKAMSEFLTESGMRTMKPGILKALPFGANVKYAENAKIMSSLANEIVEERKRNPIEKKDLLNAMLLGRDPQTGQGLSDESIKTQLITFLVAGHETTSGMLSFAMGHITKYPEVYSKVRQEIDTVIGQDPIKPEHLSKLTYINAVLRETLRVTPSIPDFAVTCDKDEVIGDGKYLIKAGTVVAVEAGIIGKDPAVWGEDAETFNPDRMLDGKFEALPPKAWIPFGNGARACIGRPFAWQEALIAIATIFQKFDFVASDPEYSLQLKQTLTLKPKNFMIRAVPRKGAPSFTGIVAAPSSVTENASAMSTAQNGNGGGVPLYVLYGSNTGSCEGFAQQVASGAATRGFHATIGTLDSVANNIPNDGPVVIVTASFEGEPADNAGHFVQALTSTVGTLDLQDISYAVFGAGNRDWVHTYQRIPKLIDETLEKKGAKRLLERGEADARSDEFSESFDEWEEKLWAVLSREYNTESKELETAVVDVKFLGAPTDRAATLRQPDSRLGLVLENRLLTVPNAPAKRHIELELPEGMAYQAGDYLAILPLNPPEYVRRVLSRFKVSPEQQIVINAAGPTNLPAGKRVSLVEVLAGFIEIGQPATKRNITTLLEFAKDPSDRSALQSMLADSTQLQSNSMLDLLPLTCPSGFLSHPFPRCAFGNTPSHRRRSPTHVV
;
A
#
# COMPACT_ATOMS: atom_id res chain seq x y z
N MET A 1 -33.64 -32.57 19.06
CA MET A 1 -32.38 -33.24 19.42
C MET A 1 -31.44 -33.09 18.24
N THR A 2 -30.19 -32.69 18.46
CA THR A 2 -29.20 -32.60 17.39
C THR A 2 -28.74 -33.99 16.97
N THR A 3 -28.32 -34.11 15.72
CA THR A 3 -27.77 -35.33 15.13
C THR A 3 -26.26 -35.36 15.35
N PRO A 4 -25.66 -36.51 15.73
CA PRO A 4 -24.22 -36.65 15.78
C PRO A 4 -23.57 -36.36 14.42
N ILE A 5 -22.49 -35.57 14.41
CA ILE A 5 -21.69 -35.32 13.21
C ILE A 5 -21.02 -36.64 12.79
N PRO A 6 -21.11 -37.06 11.52
CA PRO A 6 -20.44 -38.26 11.03
C PRO A 6 -18.93 -38.23 11.33
N HIS A 7 -18.36 -39.37 11.70
CA HIS A 7 -16.93 -39.50 11.93
C HIS A 7 -16.43 -40.91 11.59
N PRO A 8 -15.18 -41.06 11.13
CA PRO A 8 -14.56 -42.37 11.00
C PRO A 8 -14.27 -42.98 12.39
N ALA A 9 -14.20 -44.31 12.42
CA ALA A 9 -13.71 -45.02 13.61
C ALA A 9 -12.25 -44.57 13.89
N GLY A 10 -11.99 -44.21 15.14
CA GLY A 10 -10.65 -43.79 15.59
C GLY A 10 -9.91 -44.92 16.30
N ILE A 11 -8.58 -44.87 16.26
CA ILE A 11 -7.71 -45.70 17.09
C ILE A 11 -7.68 -45.09 18.49
N PRO A 12 -7.70 -45.89 19.58
CA PRO A 12 -7.57 -45.36 20.94
C PRO A 12 -6.37 -44.41 21.08
N TRP A 13 -6.58 -43.25 21.70
CA TRP A 13 -5.61 -42.16 21.94
C TRP A 13 -5.10 -41.41 20.69
N LEU A 14 -4.87 -42.09 19.55
CA LEU A 14 -4.44 -41.48 18.30
C LEU A 14 -5.59 -40.85 17.50
N GLY A 15 -6.82 -41.33 17.71
CA GLY A 15 -8.00 -40.87 16.97
C GLY A 15 -7.92 -41.27 15.49
N ASN A 16 -8.11 -40.31 14.59
CA ASN A 16 -8.18 -40.52 13.15
C ASN A 16 -6.87 -40.16 12.43
N LEU A 17 -5.74 -40.25 13.13
CA LEU A 17 -4.46 -39.85 12.58
C LEU A 17 -4.06 -40.60 11.30
N ASN A 18 -4.34 -41.90 11.25
CA ASN A 18 -4.07 -42.74 10.08
C ASN A 18 -5.06 -42.51 8.93
N SER A 19 -6.05 -41.63 9.09
CA SER A 19 -6.99 -41.25 8.03
C SER A 19 -6.47 -40.09 7.17
N ILE A 20 -5.39 -39.43 7.59
CA ILE A 20 -4.81 -38.26 6.89
C ILE A 20 -3.43 -38.64 6.35
N ASP A 21 -3.25 -38.43 5.04
CA ASP A 21 -1.93 -38.43 4.42
C ASP A 21 -1.24 -37.10 4.76
N PHE A 22 -0.08 -37.17 5.42
CA PHE A 22 0.65 -35.97 5.83
C PHE A 22 1.40 -35.27 4.69
N GLU A 23 1.65 -35.95 3.56
CA GLU A 23 2.26 -35.33 2.39
C GLU A 23 1.20 -34.62 1.52
N LEU A 24 -0.02 -35.15 1.48
CA LEU A 24 -1.13 -34.56 0.73
C LEU A 24 -2.47 -34.61 1.50
N PRO A 25 -2.60 -33.85 2.61
CA PRO A 25 -3.82 -33.86 3.44
C PRO A 25 -5.11 -33.57 2.69
N VAL A 26 -5.07 -32.68 1.69
CA VAL A 26 -6.26 -32.29 0.91
C VAL A 26 -6.92 -33.49 0.22
N LYS A 27 -6.12 -34.47 -0.21
CA LYS A 27 -6.66 -35.68 -0.86
C LYS A 27 -7.39 -36.56 0.15
N SER A 28 -6.92 -36.62 1.40
CA SER A 28 -7.61 -37.31 2.47
C SER A 28 -8.93 -36.62 2.82
N THR A 29 -8.95 -35.29 2.92
CA THR A 29 -10.20 -34.55 3.21
C THR A 29 -11.21 -34.71 2.09
N GLU A 30 -10.80 -34.65 0.82
CA GLU A 30 -11.67 -34.93 -0.34
C GLU A 30 -12.31 -36.33 -0.30
N LEU A 31 -11.52 -37.38 0.00
CA LEU A 31 -12.03 -38.75 0.09
C LEU A 31 -12.99 -38.93 1.27
N LEU A 32 -12.72 -38.26 2.39
CA LEU A 32 -13.59 -38.27 3.57
C LEU A 32 -14.90 -37.52 3.30
N ALA A 33 -14.85 -36.37 2.63
CA ALA A 33 -16.03 -35.63 2.20
C ALA A 33 -16.90 -36.46 1.24
N LYS A 34 -16.28 -37.16 0.26
CA LYS A 34 -17.01 -38.08 -0.64
C LYS A 34 -17.72 -39.20 0.11
N LYS A 35 -17.18 -39.64 1.25
CA LYS A 35 -17.76 -40.72 2.06
C LYS A 35 -18.82 -40.24 3.05
N TYR A 36 -18.61 -39.09 3.70
CA TYR A 36 -19.42 -38.61 4.82
C TYR A 36 -20.35 -37.44 4.46
N GLY A 37 -20.17 -36.83 3.29
CA GLY A 37 -21.04 -35.79 2.74
C GLY A 37 -20.67 -34.38 3.18
N GLU A 38 -21.71 -33.56 3.41
CA GLU A 38 -21.64 -32.11 3.66
C GLU A 38 -20.81 -31.70 4.89
N ILE A 39 -20.65 -32.61 5.85
CA ILE A 39 -19.97 -32.39 7.13
C ILE A 39 -19.43 -33.70 7.70
N PHE A 40 -18.22 -33.67 8.27
CA PHE A 40 -17.70 -34.76 9.08
C PHE A 40 -16.82 -34.22 10.22
N SER A 41 -16.41 -35.09 11.14
CA SER A 41 -15.45 -34.74 12.18
C SER A 41 -14.35 -35.77 12.30
N LEU A 42 -13.17 -35.30 12.67
CA LEU A 42 -12.02 -36.12 13.01
C LEU A 42 -11.59 -35.81 14.44
N LYS A 43 -11.06 -36.83 15.11
CA LYS A 43 -10.37 -36.67 16.38
C LYS A 43 -8.87 -36.78 16.13
N ILE A 44 -8.11 -35.69 16.29
CA ILE A 44 -6.65 -35.68 16.10
C ILE A 44 -6.02 -35.39 17.46
N MET A 45 -5.21 -36.33 17.96
CA MET A 45 -4.50 -36.20 19.25
C MET A 45 -5.39 -35.80 20.46
N GLY A 46 -6.67 -36.19 20.43
CA GLY A 46 -7.61 -35.87 21.52
C GLY A 46 -8.56 -34.72 21.20
N GLU A 47 -8.21 -33.86 20.26
CA GLU A 47 -8.99 -32.70 19.84
C GLU A 47 -9.95 -33.06 18.72
N LYS A 48 -11.15 -32.50 18.75
CA LYS A 48 -12.17 -32.72 17.72
C LYS A 48 -12.13 -31.56 16.74
N ILE A 49 -11.97 -31.89 15.47
CA ILE A 49 -12.05 -30.95 14.34
C ILE A 49 -13.28 -31.31 13.52
N VAL A 50 -14.08 -30.31 13.17
CA VAL A 50 -15.24 -30.44 12.29
C VAL A 50 -14.89 -29.88 10.91
N PHE A 51 -15.20 -30.61 9.86
CA PHE A 51 -14.92 -30.25 8.47
C PHE A 51 -16.22 -29.90 7.76
N ILE A 52 -16.28 -28.71 7.17
CA ILE A 52 -17.43 -28.19 6.42
C ILE A 52 -17.10 -28.25 4.93
N CYS A 53 -17.89 -29.05 4.20
CA CYS A 53 -17.60 -29.46 2.83
C CYS A 53 -18.70 -29.05 1.82
N SER A 54 -19.70 -28.26 2.24
CA SER A 54 -20.81 -27.87 1.37
C SER A 54 -21.04 -26.36 1.37
N ALA A 55 -21.49 -25.85 0.23
CA ALA A 55 -21.92 -24.46 0.10
C ALA A 55 -23.18 -24.16 0.94
N LYS A 56 -23.97 -25.19 1.28
CA LYS A 56 -25.14 -25.04 2.16
C LYS A 56 -24.75 -24.63 3.58
N LEU A 57 -23.73 -25.25 4.16
CA LEU A 57 -23.32 -25.02 5.55
C LEU A 57 -22.31 -23.87 5.70
N ALA A 58 -21.57 -23.54 4.64
CA ALA A 58 -20.54 -22.50 4.69
C ALA A 58 -21.06 -21.14 5.20
N PRO A 59 -22.22 -20.60 4.75
CA PRO A 59 -22.72 -19.32 5.25
C PRO A 59 -22.93 -19.26 6.76
N GLU A 60 -23.32 -20.36 7.41
CA GLU A 60 -23.57 -20.38 8.85
C GLU A 60 -22.28 -20.32 9.67
N VAL A 61 -21.24 -21.03 9.25
CA VAL A 61 -19.95 -21.07 9.95
C VAL A 61 -19.05 -19.88 9.59
N LEU A 62 -19.42 -19.13 8.54
CA LEU A 62 -18.74 -17.91 8.11
C LEU A 62 -19.47 -16.62 8.54
N ASP A 63 -20.50 -16.75 9.37
CA ASP A 63 -21.14 -15.63 10.05
C ASP A 63 -20.24 -15.14 11.20
N GLU A 64 -19.65 -13.96 11.03
CA GLU A 64 -18.69 -13.37 11.99
C GLU A 64 -19.32 -13.04 13.36
N SER A 65 -20.65 -13.03 13.48
CA SER A 65 -21.35 -12.87 14.77
C SER A 65 -21.40 -14.15 15.60
N ARG A 66 -21.13 -15.30 14.96
CA ARG A 66 -21.21 -16.65 15.56
C ARG A 66 -19.85 -17.33 15.61
N PHE A 67 -19.03 -17.11 14.58
CA PHE A 67 -17.73 -17.73 14.41
C PHE A 67 -16.66 -16.70 14.09
N HIS A 68 -15.43 -16.95 14.52
CA HIS A 68 -14.29 -16.12 14.17
C HIS A 68 -13.10 -16.98 13.73
N LYS A 69 -12.16 -16.36 13.01
CA LYS A 69 -10.91 -17.02 12.58
C LYS A 69 -10.20 -17.70 13.76
N HIS A 70 -9.78 -18.93 13.54
CA HIS A 70 -8.99 -19.72 14.49
C HIS A 70 -7.54 -19.86 13.99
N ILE A 71 -6.58 -19.84 14.91
CA ILE A 71 -5.16 -20.03 14.61
C ILE A 71 -4.73 -21.33 15.27
N GLU A 72 -4.34 -22.30 14.46
CA GLU A 72 -3.90 -23.62 14.90
C GLU A 72 -2.87 -24.20 13.93
N SER A 73 -2.39 -25.41 14.23
CA SER A 73 -1.59 -26.22 13.29
C SER A 73 -0.39 -25.44 12.73
N THR A 74 -0.20 -25.42 11.41
CA THR A 74 0.88 -24.74 10.71
C THR A 74 0.88 -23.23 10.99
N LEU A 75 -0.30 -22.60 11.17
CA LEU A 75 -0.38 -21.17 11.47
C LEU A 75 0.10 -20.84 12.89
N GLU A 76 -0.08 -21.75 13.85
CA GLU A 76 0.45 -21.58 15.22
C GLU A 76 1.98 -21.68 15.24
N GLU A 77 2.59 -22.56 14.44
CA GLU A 77 4.06 -22.61 14.30
C GLU A 77 4.60 -21.37 13.56
N LEU A 78 3.91 -20.91 12.50
CA LEU A 78 4.25 -19.66 11.80
C LEU A 78 4.11 -18.45 12.72
N ARG A 79 3.10 -18.43 13.60
CA ARG A 79 2.94 -17.40 14.64
C ARG A 79 4.17 -17.30 15.55
N GLY A 80 4.90 -18.40 15.78
CA GLY A 80 6.18 -18.37 16.49
C GLY A 80 7.26 -17.51 15.82
N LEU A 81 7.15 -17.25 14.52
CA LEU A 81 8.04 -16.37 13.75
C LEU A 81 7.47 -14.95 13.58
N VAL A 82 6.19 -14.83 13.23
CA VAL A 82 5.58 -13.54 12.84
C VAL A 82 4.64 -12.94 13.90
N GLY A 83 4.50 -13.57 15.06
CA GLY A 83 3.69 -13.05 16.16
C GLY A 83 2.24 -12.76 15.76
N ASP A 84 1.72 -11.62 16.21
CA ASP A 84 0.36 -11.15 15.92
C ASP A 84 0.24 -10.29 14.64
N ALA A 85 1.08 -10.59 13.64
CA ALA A 85 0.92 -10.03 12.30
C ALA A 85 -0.45 -10.42 11.68
N LEU A 86 -0.88 -9.71 10.63
CA LEU A 86 -2.25 -9.79 10.09
C LEU A 86 -2.76 -11.23 9.87
N PHE A 87 -1.88 -12.09 9.36
CA PHE A 87 -2.19 -13.46 9.00
C PHE A 87 -2.33 -14.41 10.20
N THR A 88 -1.56 -14.21 11.26
CA THR A 88 -1.46 -15.11 12.43
C THR A 88 -2.03 -14.53 13.72
N ALA A 89 -2.55 -13.30 13.68
CA ALA A 89 -3.21 -12.67 14.81
C ALA A 89 -4.48 -13.43 15.23
N ARG A 90 -4.64 -13.65 16.53
CA ARG A 90 -5.83 -14.26 17.13
C ARG A 90 -6.97 -13.24 17.21
N HIS A 91 -8.18 -13.73 17.38
CA HIS A 91 -9.33 -12.87 17.61
C HIS A 91 -9.13 -12.05 18.91
N GLY A 92 -9.45 -10.76 18.85
CA GLY A 92 -9.29 -9.83 19.98
C GLY A 92 -7.90 -9.19 20.15
N GLU A 93 -6.88 -9.57 19.37
CA GLU A 93 -5.55 -8.93 19.47
C GLU A 93 -5.56 -7.52 18.85
N SER A 94 -5.22 -6.51 19.65
CA SER A 94 -5.30 -5.10 19.25
C SER A 94 -4.40 -4.75 18.06
N ASN A 95 -3.22 -5.37 17.99
CA ASN A 95 -2.25 -5.16 16.91
C ASN A 95 -2.82 -5.52 15.54
N TRP A 96 -3.73 -6.50 15.47
CA TRP A 96 -4.42 -6.83 14.22
C TRP A 96 -5.24 -5.64 13.72
N GLY A 97 -6.06 -5.03 14.59
CA GLY A 97 -6.91 -3.89 14.22
C GLY A 97 -6.09 -2.66 13.83
N ILE A 98 -5.02 -2.37 14.58
CA ILE A 98 -4.10 -1.26 14.27
C ILE A 98 -3.44 -1.47 12.90
N ALA A 99 -2.84 -2.64 12.68
CA ALA A 99 -2.18 -2.94 11.42
C ALA A 99 -3.16 -2.98 10.25
N HIS A 100 -4.34 -3.56 10.45
CA HIS A 100 -5.37 -3.63 9.41
C HIS A 100 -5.75 -2.22 8.94
N ARG A 101 -6.12 -1.32 9.85
CA ARG A 101 -6.53 0.05 9.49
C ARG A 101 -5.40 0.88 8.89
N ILE A 102 -4.15 0.68 9.33
CA ILE A 102 -2.98 1.37 8.75
C ILE A 102 -2.70 0.88 7.32
N LEU A 103 -2.88 -0.42 7.04
CA LEU A 103 -2.41 -1.05 5.81
C LEU A 103 -3.48 -1.21 4.72
N MET A 104 -4.77 -1.28 5.09
CA MET A 104 -5.88 -1.38 4.14
C MET A 104 -5.87 -0.33 3.02
N PRO A 105 -5.54 0.96 3.26
CA PRO A 105 -5.46 1.97 2.19
C PRO A 105 -4.41 1.65 1.11
N ALA A 106 -3.31 1.00 1.47
CA ALA A 106 -2.28 0.59 0.50
C ALA A 106 -2.77 -0.49 -0.48
N PHE A 107 -3.85 -1.20 -0.14
CA PHE A 107 -4.52 -2.19 -0.99
C PHE A 107 -5.83 -1.67 -1.60
N GLY A 108 -6.07 -0.36 -1.51
CA GLY A 108 -7.19 0.30 -2.18
C GLY A 108 -7.06 0.31 -3.71
N PRO A 109 -8.17 0.43 -4.47
CA PRO A 109 -8.16 0.34 -5.93
C PRO A 109 -7.16 1.29 -6.62
N LEU A 110 -7.07 2.54 -6.15
CA LEU A 110 -6.15 3.54 -6.68
C LEU A 110 -4.68 3.18 -6.41
N SER A 111 -4.37 2.76 -5.18
CA SER A 111 -3.02 2.32 -4.79
C SER A 111 -2.57 1.12 -5.62
N ILE A 112 -3.46 0.16 -5.85
CA ILE A 112 -3.18 -1.04 -6.66
C ILE A 112 -2.99 -0.67 -8.13
N LYS A 113 -3.86 0.18 -8.71
CA LYS A 113 -3.68 0.69 -10.07
C LYS A 113 -2.33 1.41 -10.23
N GLY A 114 -1.89 2.14 -9.22
CA GLY A 114 -0.58 2.80 -9.18
C GLY A 114 0.63 1.85 -9.14
N MET A 115 0.45 0.56 -8.83
CA MET A 115 1.51 -0.46 -8.85
C MET A 115 1.67 -1.14 -10.22
N PHE A 116 0.84 -0.78 -11.21
CA PHE A 116 0.83 -1.42 -12.53
C PHE A 116 2.22 -1.45 -13.19
N ASP A 117 2.92 -0.32 -13.25
CA ASP A 117 4.22 -0.22 -13.91
C ASP A 117 5.29 -1.08 -13.22
N ASP A 118 5.31 -1.10 -11.88
CA ASP A 118 6.21 -1.93 -11.08
C ASP A 118 5.93 -3.44 -11.32
N MET A 119 4.65 -3.84 -11.45
CA MET A 119 4.27 -5.22 -11.80
C MET A 119 4.67 -5.60 -13.23
N VAL A 120 4.48 -4.69 -14.20
CA VAL A 120 4.89 -4.92 -15.60
C VAL A 120 6.40 -5.02 -15.74
N ASP A 121 7.17 -4.24 -14.98
CA ASP A 121 8.64 -4.38 -14.92
C ASP A 121 9.02 -5.81 -14.54
N VAL A 122 8.53 -6.33 -13.41
CA VAL A 122 8.93 -7.68 -12.98
C VAL A 122 8.43 -8.76 -13.95
N ALA A 123 7.20 -8.64 -14.47
CA ALA A 123 6.67 -9.54 -15.49
C ALA A 123 7.53 -9.51 -16.78
N SER A 124 8.08 -8.34 -17.14
CA SER A 124 8.98 -8.23 -18.29
C SER A 124 10.25 -9.04 -18.14
N GLN A 125 10.78 -9.14 -16.93
CA GLN A 125 12.00 -9.90 -16.65
C GLN A 125 11.76 -11.40 -16.83
N LEU A 126 10.59 -11.89 -16.42
CA LEU A 126 10.15 -13.26 -16.68
C LEU A 126 10.05 -13.53 -18.19
N VAL A 127 9.37 -12.65 -18.93
CA VAL A 127 9.24 -12.76 -20.39
C VAL A 127 10.62 -12.78 -21.07
N LEU A 128 11.50 -11.86 -20.70
CA LEU A 128 12.86 -11.77 -21.24
C LEU A 128 13.69 -13.02 -20.91
N LYS A 129 13.52 -13.60 -19.72
CA LYS A 129 14.16 -14.87 -19.36
C LYS A 129 13.72 -15.96 -20.34
N TRP A 130 12.43 -16.15 -20.55
CA TRP A 130 11.89 -17.20 -21.43
C TRP A 130 12.32 -16.99 -22.89
N GLU A 131 12.31 -15.75 -23.37
CA GLU A 131 12.76 -15.41 -24.73
C GLU A 131 14.24 -15.77 -24.95
N ARG A 132 15.11 -15.49 -23.97
CA ARG A 132 16.55 -15.78 -24.06
C ARG A 132 16.89 -17.27 -24.07
N PHE A 133 16.14 -18.09 -23.34
CA PHE A 133 16.34 -19.54 -23.34
C PHE A 133 15.84 -20.21 -24.63
N GLY A 134 14.83 -19.61 -25.27
CA GLY A 134 14.32 -20.05 -26.56
C GLY A 134 13.35 -21.23 -26.48
N PRO A 135 12.78 -21.63 -27.65
CA PRO A 135 11.59 -22.48 -27.73
C PRO A 135 11.78 -23.95 -27.31
N HIS A 136 13.01 -24.38 -27.05
CA HIS A 136 13.34 -25.77 -26.70
C HIS A 136 13.64 -25.97 -25.22
N HIS A 137 13.70 -24.89 -24.44
CA HIS A 137 13.99 -24.96 -23.02
C HIS A 137 12.77 -25.40 -22.21
N ASN A 138 12.96 -26.37 -21.33
CA ASN A 138 11.94 -26.77 -20.37
C ASN A 138 11.91 -25.77 -19.21
N ILE A 139 10.78 -25.09 -19.06
CA ILE A 139 10.54 -24.09 -18.03
C ILE A 139 9.83 -24.75 -16.86
N ASP A 140 10.40 -24.63 -15.66
CA ASP A 140 9.68 -24.88 -14.42
C ASP A 140 8.81 -23.65 -14.13
N VAL A 141 7.52 -23.79 -14.44
CA VAL A 141 6.56 -22.70 -14.37
C VAL A 141 6.37 -22.23 -12.94
N THR A 142 6.42 -23.16 -11.99
CA THR A 142 6.19 -22.87 -10.58
C THR A 142 7.37 -22.11 -9.98
N ASP A 143 8.62 -22.50 -10.27
CA ASP A 143 9.82 -21.74 -9.84
C ASP A 143 9.80 -20.32 -10.41
N ASP A 144 9.49 -20.19 -11.70
CA ASP A 144 9.52 -18.89 -12.38
C ASP A 144 8.43 -17.93 -11.93
N PHE A 145 7.21 -18.42 -11.69
CA PHE A 145 6.18 -17.60 -11.06
C PHE A 145 6.51 -17.27 -9.61
N THR A 146 7.17 -18.16 -8.87
CA THR A 146 7.61 -17.87 -7.50
C THR A 146 8.62 -16.73 -7.47
N ARG A 147 9.57 -16.70 -8.41
CA ARG A 147 10.52 -15.58 -8.56
C ARG A 147 9.81 -14.28 -8.92
N MET A 148 8.88 -14.34 -9.88
CA MET A 148 8.12 -13.17 -10.33
C MET A 148 7.32 -12.57 -9.17
N THR A 149 6.53 -13.38 -8.46
CA THR A 149 5.65 -12.86 -7.41
C THR A 149 6.44 -12.40 -6.19
N PHE A 150 7.58 -13.04 -5.90
CA PHE A 150 8.48 -12.63 -4.82
C PHE A 150 9.15 -11.27 -5.11
N ASP A 151 9.65 -11.05 -6.33
CA ASP A 151 10.20 -9.76 -6.74
C ASP A 151 9.11 -8.68 -6.83
N THR A 152 7.90 -9.03 -7.30
CA THR A 152 6.79 -8.08 -7.46
C THR A 152 6.29 -7.54 -6.13
N ILE A 153 6.06 -8.41 -5.13
CA ILE A 153 5.65 -7.94 -3.80
C ILE A 153 6.74 -7.08 -3.16
N ALA A 154 8.02 -7.44 -3.30
CA ALA A 154 9.11 -6.65 -2.73
C ALA A 154 9.26 -5.28 -3.39
N LEU A 155 9.12 -5.20 -4.72
CA LEU A 155 9.20 -3.94 -5.46
C LEU A 155 8.00 -3.04 -5.18
N CYS A 156 6.78 -3.56 -5.30
CA CYS A 156 5.57 -2.75 -5.17
C CYS A 156 5.33 -2.32 -3.72
N ALA A 157 5.48 -3.24 -2.76
CA ALA A 157 5.15 -2.96 -1.36
C ALA A 157 6.30 -2.27 -0.61
N PHE A 158 7.57 -2.56 -0.95
CA PHE A 158 8.73 -2.14 -0.18
C PHE A 158 9.79 -1.38 -0.99
N ASN A 159 9.56 -1.15 -2.29
CA ASN A 159 10.51 -0.53 -3.21
C ASN A 159 11.90 -1.19 -3.17
N TYR A 160 11.92 -2.52 -3.07
CA TYR A 160 13.14 -3.31 -2.90
C TYR A 160 13.28 -4.34 -4.02
N ARG A 161 14.45 -4.39 -4.67
CA ARG A 161 14.74 -5.36 -5.74
C ARG A 161 15.54 -6.54 -5.21
N LEU A 162 14.86 -7.68 -5.09
CA LEU A 162 15.47 -8.96 -4.74
C LEU A 162 16.29 -9.55 -5.89
N ASN A 163 15.95 -9.20 -7.13
CA ASN A 163 16.62 -9.65 -8.36
C ASN A 163 16.63 -11.19 -8.47
N SER A 164 15.50 -11.85 -8.18
CA SER A 164 15.41 -13.31 -8.15
C SER A 164 15.66 -13.96 -9.52
N PHE A 165 15.52 -13.22 -10.63
CA PHE A 165 15.87 -13.70 -11.97
C PHE A 165 17.37 -13.66 -12.29
N TYR A 166 18.19 -13.02 -11.46
CA TYR A 166 19.63 -12.86 -11.64
C TYR A 166 20.47 -13.72 -10.67
N THR A 167 19.80 -14.51 -9.83
CA THR A 167 20.45 -15.45 -8.92
C THR A 167 20.34 -16.88 -9.45
N GLU A 168 21.44 -17.63 -9.37
CA GLU A 168 21.40 -19.06 -9.67
C GLU A 168 20.71 -19.82 -8.54
N GLY A 169 19.78 -20.69 -8.90
CA GLY A 169 19.01 -21.48 -7.93
C GLY A 169 17.94 -20.67 -7.18
N GLU A 170 17.25 -21.32 -6.26
CA GLU A 170 16.18 -20.72 -5.47
C GLU A 170 16.72 -19.63 -4.53
N HIS A 171 16.02 -18.49 -4.44
CA HIS A 171 16.41 -17.41 -3.56
C HIS A 171 16.47 -17.90 -2.09
N PRO A 172 17.50 -17.56 -1.28
CA PRO A 172 17.67 -18.11 0.06
C PRO A 172 16.45 -17.95 0.98
N PHE A 173 15.74 -16.83 0.89
CA PHE A 173 14.48 -16.62 1.62
C PHE A 173 13.38 -17.60 1.21
N VAL A 174 13.17 -17.80 -0.09
CA VAL A 174 12.10 -18.67 -0.61
C VAL A 174 12.36 -20.12 -0.18
N LYS A 175 13.62 -20.57 -0.32
CA LYS A 175 14.06 -21.87 0.16
C LYS A 175 13.84 -22.03 1.67
N ALA A 176 14.32 -21.06 2.46
CA ALA A 176 14.16 -21.06 3.91
C ALA A 176 12.68 -21.10 4.30
N MET A 177 11.83 -20.34 3.63
CA MET A 177 10.39 -20.34 3.86
C MET A 177 9.76 -21.69 3.54
N SER A 178 10.01 -22.26 2.34
CA SER A 178 9.43 -23.55 1.97
C SER A 178 9.83 -24.65 2.95
N GLU A 179 11.09 -24.70 3.36
CA GLU A 179 11.59 -25.65 4.35
C GLU A 179 10.99 -25.39 5.75
N PHE A 180 10.89 -24.12 6.17
CA PHE A 180 10.28 -23.71 7.43
C PHE A 180 8.80 -24.13 7.50
N LEU A 181 8.00 -23.83 6.49
CA LEU A 181 6.58 -24.16 6.43
C LEU A 181 6.33 -25.68 6.38
N THR A 182 7.17 -26.42 5.66
CA THR A 182 7.11 -27.89 5.63
C THR A 182 7.37 -28.47 7.02
N GLU A 183 8.41 -27.98 7.71
CA GLU A 183 8.70 -28.41 9.08
C GLU A 183 7.65 -27.91 10.09
N SER A 184 7.03 -26.74 9.90
CA SER A 184 5.89 -26.27 10.71
C SER A 184 4.74 -27.28 10.69
N GLY A 185 4.35 -27.78 9.52
CA GLY A 185 3.33 -28.82 9.40
C GLY A 185 3.72 -30.13 10.11
N MET A 186 4.97 -30.57 9.96
CA MET A 186 5.48 -31.76 10.67
C MET A 186 5.55 -31.55 12.19
N ARG A 187 5.81 -30.33 12.65
CA ARG A 187 5.89 -29.97 14.08
C ARG A 187 4.54 -29.95 14.77
N THR A 188 3.44 -29.73 14.05
CA THR A 188 2.08 -29.82 14.62
C THR A 188 1.85 -31.18 15.31
N MET A 189 2.47 -32.24 14.80
CA MET A 189 2.32 -33.59 15.33
C MET A 189 3.28 -33.95 16.49
N LYS A 190 4.19 -33.04 16.85
CA LYS A 190 5.24 -33.31 17.85
C LYS A 190 4.84 -32.72 19.21
N PRO A 191 5.01 -33.44 20.33
CA PRO A 191 4.89 -32.86 21.67
C PRO A 191 5.88 -31.70 21.87
N GLY A 192 5.51 -30.69 22.68
CA GLY A 192 6.33 -29.49 22.89
C GLY A 192 7.77 -29.76 23.34
N ILE A 193 7.99 -30.79 24.17
CA ILE A 193 9.34 -31.18 24.60
C ILE A 193 10.24 -31.59 23.42
N LEU A 194 9.69 -32.27 22.40
CA LEU A 194 10.45 -32.65 21.21
C LEU A 194 10.75 -31.46 20.30
N LYS A 195 9.91 -30.41 20.33
CA LYS A 195 10.15 -29.16 19.59
C LYS A 195 11.31 -28.34 20.18
N ALA A 196 11.59 -28.51 21.47
CA ALA A 196 12.64 -27.79 22.18
C ALA A 196 14.03 -28.47 22.12
N LEU A 197 14.10 -29.74 21.72
CA LEU A 197 15.37 -30.48 21.61
C LEU A 197 16.16 -30.07 20.36
N PRO A 198 17.50 -30.02 20.40
CA PRO A 198 18.34 -29.57 19.29
C PRO A 198 18.53 -30.68 18.22
N PHE A 199 17.44 -31.27 17.75
CA PHE A 199 17.47 -32.17 16.59
C PHE A 199 17.80 -31.38 15.32
N GLY A 200 18.44 -32.01 14.33
CA GLY A 200 18.82 -31.35 13.08
C GLY A 200 17.64 -30.61 12.41
N ALA A 201 16.44 -31.18 12.44
CA ALA A 201 15.22 -30.54 11.95
C ALA A 201 14.84 -29.25 12.71
N ASN A 202 14.94 -29.24 14.05
CA ASN A 202 14.63 -28.05 14.86
C ASN A 202 15.71 -26.97 14.74
N VAL A 203 16.99 -27.37 14.59
CA VAL A 203 18.08 -26.42 14.30
C VAL A 203 17.83 -25.76 12.95
N LYS A 204 17.54 -26.55 11.92
CA LYS A 204 17.26 -26.05 10.58
C LYS A 204 16.02 -25.14 10.54
N TYR A 205 14.97 -25.49 11.28
CA TYR A 205 13.79 -24.66 11.47
C TYR A 205 14.16 -23.26 12.02
N ALA A 206 14.97 -23.21 13.08
CA ALA A 206 15.42 -21.95 13.68
C ALA A 206 16.36 -21.16 12.76
N GLU A 207 17.23 -21.83 12.01
CA GLU A 207 18.07 -21.19 10.99
C GLU A 207 17.24 -20.55 9.89
N ASN A 208 16.23 -21.26 9.38
CA ASN A 208 15.36 -20.76 8.32
C ASN A 208 14.52 -19.57 8.81
N ALA A 209 13.98 -19.63 10.03
CA ALA A 209 13.34 -18.49 10.69
C ALA A 209 14.28 -17.27 10.77
N LYS A 210 15.55 -17.49 11.11
CA LYS A 210 16.56 -16.42 11.17
C LYS A 210 16.85 -15.82 9.79
N ILE A 211 16.94 -16.63 8.74
CA ILE A 211 17.15 -16.14 7.36
C ILE A 211 15.99 -15.23 6.96
N MET A 212 14.75 -15.67 7.21
CA MET A 212 13.55 -14.90 6.89
C MET A 212 13.52 -13.55 7.64
N SER A 213 13.77 -13.57 8.95
CA SER A 213 13.82 -12.35 9.77
C SER A 213 14.96 -11.41 9.38
N SER A 214 16.07 -11.95 8.89
CA SER A 214 17.25 -11.16 8.52
C SER A 214 16.98 -10.31 7.27
N LEU A 215 16.33 -10.88 6.25
CA LEU A 215 15.94 -10.13 5.04
C LEU A 215 14.92 -9.03 5.38
N ALA A 216 13.90 -9.35 6.19
CA ALA A 216 12.92 -8.35 6.61
C ALA A 216 13.57 -7.19 7.38
N ASN A 217 14.51 -7.51 8.28
CA ASN A 217 15.26 -6.51 9.01
C ASN A 217 16.13 -5.65 8.07
N GLU A 218 16.78 -6.25 7.08
CA GLU A 218 17.58 -5.54 6.09
C GLU A 218 16.75 -4.50 5.32
N ILE A 219 15.59 -4.91 4.81
CA ILE A 219 14.69 -4.01 4.04
C ILE A 219 14.23 -2.83 4.90
N VAL A 220 13.81 -3.09 6.16
CA VAL A 220 13.38 -2.03 7.09
C VAL A 220 14.53 -1.06 7.41
N GLU A 221 15.70 -1.59 7.75
CA GLU A 221 16.85 -0.76 8.13
C GLU A 221 17.45 -0.01 6.93
N GLU A 222 17.35 -0.54 5.72
CA GLU A 222 17.68 0.19 4.50
C GLU A 222 16.75 1.37 4.27
N ARG A 223 15.43 1.18 4.39
CA ARG A 223 14.46 2.27 4.25
C ARG A 223 14.65 3.36 5.31
N LYS A 224 14.94 2.97 6.56
CA LYS A 224 15.22 3.94 7.63
C LYS A 224 16.49 4.74 7.37
N ARG A 225 17.53 4.12 6.80
CA ARG A 225 18.78 4.81 6.43
C ARG A 225 18.63 5.69 5.19
N ASN A 226 17.78 5.29 4.25
CA ASN A 226 17.51 5.98 3.00
C ASN A 226 16.00 6.27 2.83
N PRO A 227 15.44 7.24 3.58
CA PRO A 227 14.04 7.57 3.46
C PRO A 227 13.70 8.04 2.05
N ILE A 228 12.59 7.52 1.52
CA ILE A 228 12.02 7.96 0.24
C ILE A 228 10.56 8.34 0.46
N GLU A 229 10.09 9.34 -0.27
CA GLU A 229 8.67 9.72 -0.28
C GLU A 229 7.92 8.89 -1.32
N LYS A 230 7.66 7.61 -1.00
CA LYS A 230 6.81 6.71 -1.80
C LYS A 230 5.53 6.38 -1.01
N LYS A 231 4.37 6.33 -1.68
CA LYS A 231 3.12 5.85 -1.09
C LYS A 231 3.05 4.32 -1.13
N ASP A 232 4.00 3.66 -0.47
CA ASP A 232 4.09 2.19 -0.43
C ASP A 232 3.75 1.62 0.96
N LEU A 233 3.64 0.29 1.02
CA LEU A 233 3.26 -0.44 2.23
C LEU A 233 4.30 -0.27 3.36
N LEU A 234 5.59 -0.19 3.02
CA LEU A 234 6.64 0.05 4.01
C LEU A 234 6.53 1.43 4.66
N ASN A 235 6.26 2.48 3.87
CA ASN A 235 6.03 3.81 4.42
C ASN A 235 4.72 3.87 5.21
N ALA A 236 3.66 3.18 4.77
CA ALA A 236 2.45 3.04 5.58
C ALA A 236 2.76 2.39 6.94
N MET A 237 3.57 1.33 6.98
CA MET A 237 4.00 0.68 8.21
C MET A 237 4.87 1.59 9.11
N LEU A 238 5.80 2.36 8.53
CA LEU A 238 6.75 3.20 9.28
C LEU A 238 6.12 4.51 9.79
N LEU A 239 5.30 5.15 8.97
CA LEU A 239 4.82 6.51 9.17
C LEU A 239 3.33 6.57 9.54
N GLY A 240 2.58 5.52 9.16
CA GLY A 240 1.14 5.45 9.39
C GLY A 240 0.77 5.49 10.87
N ARG A 241 -0.40 6.04 11.12
CA ARG A 241 -1.04 6.06 12.43
C ARG A 241 -2.46 5.55 12.25
N ASP A 242 -2.86 4.67 13.16
CA ASP A 242 -4.21 4.16 13.20
C ASP A 242 -5.18 5.32 13.51
N PRO A 243 -6.18 5.59 12.64
CA PRO A 243 -7.12 6.68 12.86
C PRO A 243 -7.98 6.49 14.12
N GLN A 244 -8.18 5.25 14.59
CA GLN A 244 -8.99 5.00 15.79
C GLN A 244 -8.22 5.24 17.09
N THR A 245 -6.96 4.78 17.17
CA THR A 245 -6.18 4.83 18.42
C THR A 245 -5.08 5.89 18.44
N GLY A 246 -4.74 6.46 17.28
CA GLY A 246 -3.58 7.35 17.09
C GLY A 246 -2.22 6.64 17.18
N GLN A 247 -2.20 5.31 17.33
CA GLN A 247 -0.97 4.53 17.49
C GLN A 247 -0.33 4.21 16.15
N GLY A 248 1.01 4.14 16.12
CA GLY A 248 1.76 3.56 14.99
C GLY A 248 2.13 2.11 15.26
N LEU A 249 2.67 1.43 14.25
CA LEU A 249 3.23 0.09 14.44
C LEU A 249 4.58 0.15 15.15
N SER A 250 4.86 -0.84 15.99
CA SER A 250 6.19 -1.00 16.61
C SER A 250 7.19 -1.52 15.57
N ASP A 251 8.49 -1.31 15.80
CA ASP A 251 9.56 -1.84 14.95
C ASP A 251 9.50 -3.37 14.78
N GLU A 252 9.08 -4.08 15.83
CA GLU A 252 8.88 -5.52 15.77
C GLU A 252 7.68 -5.88 14.89
N SER A 253 6.54 -5.20 15.08
CA SER A 253 5.35 -5.41 14.25
C SER A 253 5.63 -5.11 12.78
N ILE A 254 6.37 -4.05 12.46
CA ILE A 254 6.76 -3.73 11.08
C ILE A 254 7.53 -4.89 10.44
N LYS A 255 8.50 -5.48 11.17
CA LYS A 255 9.29 -6.61 10.65
C LYS A 255 8.43 -7.85 10.46
N THR A 256 7.55 -8.18 11.41
CA THR A 256 6.70 -9.37 11.30
C THR A 256 5.62 -9.24 10.23
N GLN A 257 5.07 -8.04 10.04
CA GLN A 257 4.17 -7.75 8.91
C GLN A 257 4.92 -7.87 7.57
N LEU A 258 6.15 -7.37 7.47
CA LEU A 258 6.97 -7.51 6.26
C LEU A 258 7.20 -9.00 5.91
N ILE A 259 7.60 -9.82 6.89
CA ILE A 259 7.72 -11.28 6.70
C ILE A 259 6.38 -11.87 6.24
N THR A 260 5.28 -11.45 6.86
CA THR A 260 3.92 -11.92 6.53
C THR A 260 3.53 -11.62 5.09
N PHE A 261 3.79 -10.41 4.60
CA PHE A 261 3.52 -10.04 3.20
C PHE A 261 4.44 -10.76 2.22
N LEU A 262 5.72 -10.93 2.57
CA LEU A 262 6.62 -11.75 1.75
C LEU A 262 6.06 -13.17 1.68
N VAL A 263 5.78 -13.84 2.79
CA VAL A 263 5.27 -15.23 2.81
C VAL A 263 3.92 -15.35 2.10
N ALA A 264 2.92 -14.58 2.52
CA ALA A 264 1.54 -14.74 2.04
C ALA A 264 1.33 -14.25 0.60
N GLY A 265 2.10 -13.25 0.15
CA GLY A 265 1.90 -12.58 -1.13
C GLY A 265 2.47 -13.32 -2.35
N HIS A 266 3.56 -14.08 -2.20
CA HIS A 266 4.23 -14.69 -3.35
C HIS A 266 3.79 -16.14 -3.64
N GLU A 267 3.73 -17.01 -2.62
CA GLU A 267 3.49 -18.45 -2.84
C GLU A 267 2.04 -18.71 -3.31
N THR A 268 1.07 -17.94 -2.80
CA THR A 268 -0.35 -18.08 -3.17
C THR A 268 -0.62 -17.65 -4.62
N THR A 269 -0.11 -16.48 -5.02
CA THR A 269 -0.26 -15.95 -6.39
C THR A 269 0.51 -16.80 -7.41
N SER A 270 1.72 -17.26 -7.07
CA SER A 270 2.48 -18.15 -7.96
C SER A 270 1.80 -19.51 -8.12
N GLY A 271 1.19 -20.05 -7.06
CA GLY A 271 0.34 -21.24 -7.14
C GLY A 271 -0.86 -21.05 -8.07
N MET A 272 -1.55 -19.91 -7.97
CA MET A 272 -2.69 -19.57 -8.82
C MET A 272 -2.27 -19.49 -10.30
N LEU A 273 -1.18 -18.77 -10.59
CA LEU A 273 -0.65 -18.65 -11.94
C LEU A 273 -0.19 -20.00 -12.52
N SER A 274 0.45 -20.82 -11.70
CA SER A 274 0.91 -22.16 -12.10
C SER A 274 -0.26 -23.09 -12.42
N PHE A 275 -1.30 -23.11 -11.58
CA PHE A 275 -2.52 -23.87 -11.86
C PHE A 275 -3.27 -23.32 -13.09
N ALA A 276 -3.35 -22.00 -13.24
CA ALA A 276 -3.98 -21.38 -14.41
C ALA A 276 -3.26 -21.82 -15.70
N MET A 277 -1.93 -21.76 -15.74
CA MET A 277 -1.15 -22.27 -16.88
C MET A 277 -1.38 -23.77 -17.11
N GLY A 278 -1.42 -24.57 -16.04
CA GLY A 278 -1.71 -26.00 -16.13
C GLY A 278 -3.08 -26.30 -16.73
N HIS A 279 -4.12 -25.57 -16.34
CA HIS A 279 -5.46 -25.72 -16.90
C HIS A 279 -5.51 -25.18 -18.34
N ILE A 280 -5.04 -23.96 -18.61
CA ILE A 280 -5.07 -23.37 -19.95
C ILE A 280 -4.38 -24.27 -20.98
N THR A 281 -3.20 -24.82 -20.65
CA THR A 281 -2.45 -25.70 -21.56
C THR A 281 -3.09 -27.09 -21.74
N LYS A 282 -3.90 -27.53 -20.78
CA LYS A 282 -4.63 -28.80 -20.84
C LYS A 282 -5.90 -28.73 -21.70
N TYR A 283 -6.56 -27.57 -21.77
CA TYR A 283 -7.84 -27.37 -22.45
C TYR A 283 -7.69 -26.48 -23.70
N PRO A 284 -7.57 -27.05 -24.92
CA PRO A 284 -7.32 -26.28 -26.15
C PRO A 284 -8.35 -25.19 -26.45
N GLU A 285 -9.61 -25.41 -26.09
CA GLU A 285 -10.70 -24.45 -26.23
C GLU A 285 -10.50 -23.23 -25.32
N VAL A 286 -10.04 -23.45 -24.09
CA VAL A 286 -9.68 -22.37 -23.15
C VAL A 286 -8.46 -21.63 -23.68
N TYR A 287 -7.43 -22.36 -24.11
CA TYR A 287 -6.23 -21.79 -24.70
C TYR A 287 -6.56 -20.86 -25.87
N SER A 288 -7.41 -21.31 -26.79
CA SER A 288 -7.81 -20.53 -27.97
C SER A 288 -8.55 -19.24 -27.58
N LYS A 289 -9.46 -19.30 -26.60
CA LYS A 289 -10.20 -18.13 -26.12
C LYS A 289 -9.30 -17.13 -25.38
N VAL A 290 -8.38 -17.60 -24.53
CA VAL A 290 -7.35 -16.75 -23.89
C VAL A 290 -6.53 -16.03 -24.96
N ARG A 291 -6.03 -16.77 -25.96
CA ARG A 291 -5.25 -16.18 -27.06
C ARG A 291 -6.06 -15.14 -27.85
N GLN A 292 -7.31 -15.45 -28.18
CA GLN A 292 -8.19 -14.55 -28.91
C GLN A 292 -8.47 -13.27 -28.13
N GLU A 293 -8.70 -13.37 -26.81
CA GLU A 293 -8.91 -12.19 -25.96
C GLU A 293 -7.67 -11.28 -25.95
N ILE A 294 -6.47 -11.84 -25.78
CA ILE A 294 -5.24 -11.06 -25.83
C ILE A 294 -5.07 -10.36 -27.18
N ASP A 295 -5.32 -11.07 -28.27
CA ASP A 295 -5.19 -10.51 -29.63
C ASP A 295 -6.21 -9.39 -29.89
N THR A 296 -7.40 -9.47 -29.29
CA THR A 296 -8.48 -8.50 -29.46
C THR A 296 -8.30 -7.28 -28.56
N VAL A 297 -7.94 -7.49 -27.30
CA VAL A 297 -7.87 -6.43 -26.28
C VAL A 297 -6.56 -5.67 -26.34
N ILE A 298 -5.45 -6.38 -26.52
CA ILE A 298 -4.09 -5.81 -26.42
C ILE A 298 -3.43 -5.75 -27.80
N GLY A 299 -3.60 -6.79 -28.62
CA GLY A 299 -2.95 -6.89 -29.92
C GLY A 299 -1.42 -6.83 -29.81
N GLN A 300 -0.80 -5.92 -30.56
CA GLN A 300 0.66 -5.73 -30.59
C GLN A 300 1.14 -4.56 -29.70
N ASP A 301 0.23 -3.80 -29.10
CA ASP A 301 0.59 -2.68 -28.25
C ASP A 301 1.10 -3.16 -26.88
N PRO A 302 1.94 -2.36 -26.17
CA PRO A 302 2.25 -2.65 -24.78
C PRO A 302 0.98 -2.75 -23.94
N ILE A 303 0.99 -3.63 -22.93
CA ILE A 303 -0.10 -3.70 -21.95
C ILE A 303 -0.22 -2.35 -21.22
N LYS A 304 -1.45 -1.89 -21.00
CA LYS A 304 -1.79 -0.67 -20.28
C LYS A 304 -2.84 -0.96 -19.21
N PRO A 305 -2.98 -0.11 -18.18
CA PRO A 305 -3.98 -0.31 -17.13
C PRO A 305 -5.40 -0.56 -17.68
N GLU A 306 -5.82 0.22 -18.68
CA GLU A 306 -7.15 0.14 -19.30
C GLU A 306 -7.44 -1.15 -20.08
N HIS A 307 -6.43 -2.01 -20.28
CA HIS A 307 -6.64 -3.33 -20.85
C HIS A 307 -7.17 -4.31 -19.81
N LEU A 308 -6.81 -4.15 -18.53
CA LEU A 308 -7.07 -5.15 -17.49
C LEU A 308 -8.56 -5.37 -17.25
N SER A 309 -9.37 -4.30 -17.27
CA SER A 309 -10.82 -4.39 -17.11
C SER A 309 -11.52 -5.16 -18.25
N LYS A 310 -10.87 -5.21 -19.43
CA LYS A 310 -11.37 -5.85 -20.65
C LYS A 310 -10.97 -7.32 -20.77
N LEU A 311 -10.08 -7.83 -19.91
CA LEU A 311 -9.64 -9.24 -19.89
C LEU A 311 -10.68 -10.15 -19.20
N THR A 312 -11.90 -10.15 -19.73
CA THR A 312 -13.07 -10.84 -19.16
C THR A 312 -12.91 -12.36 -19.06
N TYR A 313 -12.34 -12.99 -20.09
CA TYR A 313 -12.16 -14.44 -20.18
C TYR A 313 -10.99 -14.92 -19.33
N ILE A 314 -9.86 -14.20 -19.34
CA ILE A 314 -8.74 -14.51 -18.44
C ILE A 314 -9.18 -14.35 -16.98
N ASN A 315 -9.99 -13.33 -16.67
CA ASN A 315 -10.58 -13.20 -15.34
C ASN A 315 -11.47 -14.42 -14.97
N ALA A 316 -12.28 -14.91 -15.92
CA ALA A 316 -13.04 -16.14 -15.74
C ALA A 316 -12.15 -17.39 -15.53
N VAL A 317 -11.03 -17.48 -16.25
CA VAL A 317 -10.02 -18.53 -16.07
C VAL A 317 -9.40 -18.50 -14.67
N LEU A 318 -9.06 -17.31 -14.16
CA LEU A 318 -8.53 -17.16 -12.80
C LEU A 318 -9.56 -17.55 -11.73
N ARG A 319 -10.83 -17.12 -11.88
CA ARG A 319 -11.93 -17.53 -11.00
C ARG A 319 -12.14 -19.04 -10.98
N GLU A 320 -12.15 -19.67 -12.15
CA GLU A 320 -12.29 -21.13 -12.29
C GLU A 320 -11.07 -21.88 -11.75
N THR A 321 -9.87 -21.32 -11.91
CA THR A 321 -8.64 -21.88 -11.35
C THR A 321 -8.71 -21.95 -9.83
N LEU A 322 -9.11 -20.86 -9.18
CA LEU A 322 -9.26 -20.85 -7.73
C LEU A 322 -10.48 -21.64 -7.24
N ARG A 323 -11.46 -21.91 -8.10
CA ARG A 323 -12.57 -22.80 -7.77
C ARG A 323 -12.11 -24.27 -7.70
N VAL A 324 -11.40 -24.74 -8.72
CA VAL A 324 -11.03 -26.17 -8.87
C VAL A 324 -9.74 -26.50 -8.10
N THR A 325 -8.78 -25.60 -8.09
CA THR A 325 -7.45 -25.77 -7.50
C THR A 325 -7.03 -24.50 -6.77
N PRO A 326 -7.71 -24.12 -5.67
CA PRO A 326 -7.30 -22.98 -4.87
C PRO A 326 -5.92 -23.22 -4.26
N SER A 327 -5.05 -22.20 -4.30
CA SER A 327 -3.74 -22.27 -3.63
C SER A 327 -3.86 -22.48 -2.11
N ILE A 328 -4.94 -22.00 -1.50
CA ILE A 328 -5.29 -22.25 -0.09
C ILE A 328 -6.56 -23.11 -0.06
N PRO A 329 -6.47 -24.42 0.25
CA PRO A 329 -7.61 -25.32 0.15
C PRO A 329 -8.62 -25.18 1.28
N ASP A 330 -8.21 -24.71 2.46
CA ASP A 330 -9.03 -24.61 3.64
C ASP A 330 -8.56 -23.48 4.59
N PHE A 331 -9.42 -23.13 5.54
CA PHE A 331 -9.09 -22.26 6.68
C PHE A 331 -9.97 -22.59 7.88
N ALA A 332 -9.51 -22.22 9.08
CA ALA A 332 -10.18 -22.59 10.33
C ALA A 332 -10.94 -21.42 10.98
N VAL A 333 -12.11 -21.73 11.53
CA VAL A 333 -12.92 -20.86 12.40
C VAL A 333 -13.31 -21.60 13.68
N THR A 334 -13.75 -20.86 14.70
CA THR A 334 -14.28 -21.40 15.97
C THR A 334 -15.39 -20.50 16.50
N CYS A 335 -16.18 -21.00 17.44
CA CYS A 335 -17.21 -20.24 18.15
C CYS A 335 -16.94 -20.20 19.66
N ASP A 336 -17.30 -19.10 20.33
CA ASP A 336 -17.09 -18.92 21.78
C ASP A 336 -18.21 -19.49 22.65
N LYS A 337 -19.34 -19.87 22.02
CA LYS A 337 -20.49 -20.50 22.65
C LYS A 337 -20.96 -21.69 21.81
N ASP A 338 -21.77 -22.55 22.41
CA ASP A 338 -22.39 -23.65 21.68
C ASP A 338 -23.29 -23.11 20.55
N GLU A 339 -23.04 -23.56 19.33
CA GLU A 339 -23.75 -23.14 18.12
C GLU A 339 -24.45 -24.34 17.48
N VAL A 340 -25.64 -24.13 16.92
CA VAL A 340 -26.36 -25.16 16.16
C VAL A 340 -26.45 -24.73 14.70
N ILE A 341 -25.99 -25.59 13.79
CA ILE A 341 -25.96 -25.32 12.34
C ILE A 341 -26.74 -26.38 11.55
N GLY A 342 -26.95 -26.13 10.26
CA GLY A 342 -27.59 -27.03 9.31
C GLY A 342 -29.08 -27.19 9.61
N ASP A 343 -29.80 -26.07 9.76
CA ASP A 343 -31.24 -26.05 10.07
C ASP A 343 -31.58 -26.73 11.42
N GLY A 344 -30.74 -26.52 12.44
CA GLY A 344 -30.94 -27.11 13.78
C GLY A 344 -30.40 -28.54 13.94
N LYS A 345 -29.68 -29.06 12.94
CA LYS A 345 -29.26 -30.46 12.88
C LYS A 345 -27.98 -30.75 13.66
N TYR A 346 -26.96 -29.91 13.61
CA TYR A 346 -25.63 -30.21 14.12
C TYR A 346 -25.21 -29.26 15.25
N LEU A 347 -24.78 -29.82 16.39
CA LEU A 347 -24.22 -29.05 17.49
C LEU A 347 -22.70 -28.91 17.33
N ILE A 348 -22.22 -27.67 17.31
CA ILE A 348 -20.82 -27.29 17.44
C ILE A 348 -20.60 -26.77 18.86
N LYS A 349 -19.67 -27.39 19.59
CA LYS A 349 -19.36 -26.97 20.97
C LYS A 349 -18.44 -25.76 20.95
N ALA A 350 -18.58 -24.88 21.94
CA ALA A 350 -17.65 -23.77 22.14
C ALA A 350 -16.18 -24.25 22.08
N GLY A 351 -15.34 -23.51 21.35
CA GLY A 351 -13.92 -23.83 21.15
C GLY A 351 -13.65 -24.99 20.19
N THR A 352 -14.66 -25.56 19.54
CA THR A 352 -14.44 -26.59 18.51
C THR A 352 -13.87 -25.93 17.26
N VAL A 353 -12.76 -26.46 16.78
CA VAL A 353 -12.17 -26.10 15.50
C VAL A 353 -13.09 -26.55 14.36
N VAL A 354 -13.42 -25.61 13.48
CA VAL A 354 -14.19 -25.83 12.27
C VAL A 354 -13.32 -25.49 11.05
N ALA A 355 -12.85 -26.51 10.33
CA ALA A 355 -12.15 -26.37 9.06
C ALA A 355 -13.17 -26.18 7.92
N VAL A 356 -13.06 -25.09 7.20
CA VAL A 356 -13.91 -24.76 6.05
C VAL A 356 -13.15 -25.10 4.77
N GLU A 357 -13.57 -26.18 4.10
CA GLU A 357 -12.87 -26.76 2.96
C GLU A 357 -13.22 -26.02 1.66
N ALA A 358 -12.62 -24.85 1.44
CA ALA A 358 -12.85 -24.00 0.27
C ALA A 358 -12.70 -24.76 -1.06
N GLY A 359 -11.70 -25.65 -1.18
CA GLY A 359 -11.49 -26.48 -2.37
C GLY A 359 -12.58 -27.53 -2.61
N ILE A 360 -13.21 -28.04 -1.54
CA ILE A 360 -14.32 -28.99 -1.65
C ILE A 360 -15.63 -28.26 -1.92
N ILE A 361 -15.88 -27.15 -1.22
CA ILE A 361 -17.05 -26.27 -1.43
C ILE A 361 -17.08 -25.72 -2.86
N GLY A 362 -15.92 -25.33 -3.40
CA GLY A 362 -15.76 -24.90 -4.79
C GLY A 362 -16.13 -25.98 -5.81
N LYS A 363 -16.26 -27.25 -5.39
CA LYS A 363 -16.62 -28.40 -6.23
C LYS A 363 -17.90 -29.12 -5.74
N ASP A 364 -18.69 -28.46 -4.91
CA ASP A 364 -19.98 -28.98 -4.43
C ASP A 364 -20.96 -29.17 -5.60
N PRO A 365 -21.34 -30.41 -5.97
CA PRO A 365 -22.22 -30.65 -7.12
C PRO A 365 -23.62 -30.06 -6.92
N ALA A 366 -24.05 -29.76 -5.69
CA ALA A 366 -25.32 -29.08 -5.43
C ALA A 366 -25.34 -27.64 -5.99
N VAL A 367 -24.17 -27.02 -6.15
CA VAL A 367 -24.03 -25.68 -6.73
C VAL A 367 -23.49 -25.75 -8.15
N TRP A 368 -22.48 -26.59 -8.38
CA TRP A 368 -21.68 -26.56 -9.60
C TRP A 368 -22.10 -27.58 -10.65
N GLY A 369 -23.05 -28.48 -10.32
CA GLY A 369 -23.58 -29.51 -11.21
C GLY A 369 -22.77 -30.80 -11.22
N GLU A 370 -23.17 -31.76 -12.07
CA GLU A 370 -22.49 -33.06 -12.20
C GLU A 370 -21.05 -32.93 -12.73
N ASP A 371 -20.75 -31.85 -13.44
CA ASP A 371 -19.43 -31.55 -14.00
C ASP A 371 -18.55 -30.70 -13.05
N ALA A 372 -18.87 -30.64 -11.75
CA ALA A 372 -18.19 -29.77 -10.78
C ALA A 372 -16.65 -29.96 -10.71
N GLU A 373 -16.13 -31.15 -11.01
CA GLU A 373 -14.67 -31.41 -11.04
C GLU A 373 -14.02 -30.97 -12.37
N THR A 374 -14.81 -30.59 -13.38
CA THR A 374 -14.34 -30.14 -14.69
C THR A 374 -13.99 -28.65 -14.66
N PHE A 375 -12.85 -28.30 -15.23
CA PHE A 375 -12.44 -26.92 -15.41
C PHE A 375 -13.16 -26.30 -16.61
N ASN A 376 -14.07 -25.36 -16.36
CA ASN A 376 -14.87 -24.70 -17.39
C ASN A 376 -15.04 -23.19 -17.07
N PRO A 377 -14.19 -22.30 -17.61
CA PRO A 377 -14.31 -20.86 -17.37
C PRO A 377 -15.63 -20.23 -17.81
N ASP A 378 -16.39 -20.83 -18.74
CA ASP A 378 -17.65 -20.26 -19.22
C ASP A 378 -18.75 -20.23 -18.14
N ARG A 379 -18.54 -20.92 -17.00
CA ARG A 379 -19.40 -20.81 -15.81
C ARG A 379 -19.18 -19.53 -15.00
N MET A 380 -18.10 -18.81 -15.30
CA MET A 380 -17.69 -17.58 -14.60
C MET A 380 -18.05 -16.30 -15.36
N LEU A 381 -18.73 -16.44 -16.50
CA LEU A 381 -19.09 -15.36 -17.43
C LEU A 381 -20.60 -15.06 -17.40
N ASP A 382 -20.99 -14.00 -18.09
CA ASP A 382 -22.38 -13.68 -18.46
C ASP A 382 -23.35 -13.64 -17.26
N GLY A 383 -22.91 -13.13 -16.12
CA GLY A 383 -23.74 -13.03 -14.91
C GLY A 383 -23.86 -14.34 -14.12
N LYS A 384 -23.28 -15.46 -14.59
CA LYS A 384 -23.38 -16.77 -13.91
C LYS A 384 -22.58 -16.81 -12.62
N PHE A 385 -21.40 -16.19 -12.59
CA PHE A 385 -20.64 -16.02 -11.36
C PHE A 385 -21.42 -15.19 -10.34
N GLU A 386 -22.06 -14.14 -10.84
CA GLU A 386 -22.90 -13.23 -10.07
C GLU A 386 -24.21 -13.90 -9.58
N ALA A 387 -24.61 -15.03 -10.15
CA ALA A 387 -25.78 -15.79 -9.73
C ALA A 387 -25.46 -16.91 -8.72
N LEU A 388 -24.18 -17.14 -8.38
CA LEU A 388 -23.78 -18.20 -7.45
C LEU A 388 -24.39 -17.99 -6.06
N PRO A 389 -24.69 -19.02 -5.27
CA PRO A 389 -25.11 -18.86 -3.87
C PRO A 389 -24.04 -18.17 -3.01
N PRO A 390 -24.42 -17.50 -1.90
CA PRO A 390 -23.47 -16.92 -0.97
C PRO A 390 -22.44 -17.94 -0.48
N LYS A 391 -21.17 -17.52 -0.42
CA LYS A 391 -20.04 -18.33 0.09
C LYS A 391 -19.82 -19.67 -0.65
N ALA A 392 -20.33 -19.82 -1.88
CA ALA A 392 -20.00 -20.93 -2.77
C ALA A 392 -18.61 -20.83 -3.43
N TRP A 393 -18.01 -19.63 -3.42
CA TRP A 393 -16.66 -19.35 -3.91
C TRP A 393 -15.93 -18.48 -2.87
N ILE A 394 -14.98 -19.07 -2.14
CA ILE A 394 -14.31 -18.46 -0.98
C ILE A 394 -12.77 -18.66 -0.95
N PRO A 395 -12.05 -18.58 -2.09
CA PRO A 395 -10.60 -18.83 -2.11
C PRO A 395 -9.77 -17.76 -1.39
N PHE A 396 -10.36 -16.62 -1.05
CA PHE A 396 -9.71 -15.52 -0.34
C PHE A 396 -10.15 -15.39 1.13
N GLY A 397 -10.77 -16.43 1.70
CA GLY A 397 -11.29 -16.39 3.06
C GLY A 397 -12.62 -15.65 3.17
N ASN A 398 -12.86 -14.99 4.30
CA ASN A 398 -14.16 -14.40 4.63
C ASN A 398 -14.06 -13.18 5.53
N GLY A 399 -14.95 -12.20 5.30
CA GLY A 399 -15.24 -11.11 6.22
C GLY A 399 -14.05 -10.18 6.47
N ALA A 400 -13.97 -9.62 7.68
CA ALA A 400 -12.88 -8.72 8.07
C ALA A 400 -11.50 -9.42 8.05
N ARG A 401 -11.48 -10.75 8.10
CA ARG A 401 -10.25 -11.57 8.02
C ARG A 401 -9.98 -12.13 6.62
N ALA A 402 -10.69 -11.67 5.59
CA ALA A 402 -10.42 -12.00 4.19
C ALA A 402 -9.02 -11.51 3.74
N CYS A 403 -8.56 -12.02 2.60
CA CYS A 403 -7.27 -11.65 2.04
C CYS A 403 -7.23 -10.17 1.67
N ILE A 404 -6.52 -9.38 2.47
CA ILE A 404 -6.21 -7.97 2.20
C ILE A 404 -5.49 -7.76 0.85
N GLY A 405 -4.65 -8.73 0.46
CA GLY A 405 -3.89 -8.71 -0.78
C GLY A 405 -4.66 -9.15 -2.03
N ARG A 406 -5.97 -9.45 -1.93
CA ARG A 406 -6.75 -9.95 -3.07
C ARG A 406 -6.65 -9.04 -4.31
N PRO A 407 -6.86 -7.71 -4.24
CA PRO A 407 -6.75 -6.85 -5.41
C PRO A 407 -5.35 -6.85 -6.03
N PHE A 408 -4.30 -6.89 -5.19
CA PHE A 408 -2.90 -6.97 -5.62
C PHE A 408 -2.63 -8.23 -6.43
N ALA A 409 -2.94 -9.40 -5.85
CA ALA A 409 -2.73 -10.69 -6.49
C ALA A 409 -3.53 -10.83 -7.80
N TRP A 410 -4.72 -10.24 -7.84
CA TRP A 410 -5.58 -10.25 -9.03
C TRP A 410 -4.98 -9.45 -10.18
N GLN A 411 -4.56 -8.20 -9.91
CA GLN A 411 -3.92 -7.35 -10.92
C GLN A 411 -2.62 -7.98 -11.43
N GLU A 412 -1.77 -8.44 -10.52
CA GLU A 412 -0.52 -9.12 -10.86
C GLU A 412 -0.77 -10.32 -11.78
N ALA A 413 -1.77 -11.15 -11.47
CA ALA A 413 -2.07 -12.34 -12.25
C ALA A 413 -2.61 -12.02 -13.65
N LEU A 414 -3.45 -10.99 -13.78
CA LEU A 414 -3.93 -10.51 -15.09
C LEU A 414 -2.75 -10.01 -15.93
N ILE A 415 -1.87 -9.18 -15.36
CA ILE A 415 -0.67 -8.68 -16.03
C ILE A 415 0.23 -9.84 -16.47
N ALA A 416 0.49 -10.80 -15.59
CA ALA A 416 1.36 -11.93 -15.88
C ALA A 416 0.82 -12.78 -17.04
N ILE A 417 -0.42 -13.26 -16.96
CA ILE A 417 -1.02 -14.07 -18.05
C ILE A 417 -1.04 -13.27 -19.35
N ALA A 418 -1.46 -11.99 -19.30
CA ALA A 418 -1.57 -11.18 -20.50
C ALA A 418 -0.22 -10.94 -21.19
N THR A 419 0.80 -10.54 -20.44
CA THR A 419 2.14 -10.30 -20.99
C THR A 419 2.77 -11.59 -21.52
N ILE A 420 2.57 -12.72 -20.84
CA ILE A 420 3.07 -14.03 -21.26
C ILE A 420 2.41 -14.50 -22.56
N PHE A 421 1.07 -14.51 -22.65
CA PHE A 421 0.34 -14.97 -23.83
C PHE A 421 0.40 -14.00 -25.03
N GLN A 422 0.74 -12.73 -24.79
CA GLN A 422 1.06 -11.81 -25.87
C GLN A 422 2.34 -12.23 -26.61
N LYS A 423 3.30 -12.83 -25.92
CA LYS A 423 4.62 -13.14 -26.47
C LYS A 423 4.81 -14.58 -26.90
N PHE A 424 4.20 -15.53 -26.21
CA PHE A 424 4.50 -16.94 -26.39
C PHE A 424 3.27 -17.78 -26.72
N ASP A 425 3.52 -18.86 -27.46
CA ASP A 425 2.70 -20.05 -27.47
C ASP A 425 3.30 -21.11 -26.55
N PHE A 426 2.47 -21.97 -25.97
CA PHE A 426 2.92 -22.99 -25.01
C PHE A 426 2.72 -24.39 -25.53
N VAL A 427 3.70 -25.24 -25.25
CA VAL A 427 3.64 -26.67 -25.49
C VAL A 427 4.02 -27.37 -24.19
N ALA A 428 3.26 -28.38 -23.79
CA ALA A 428 3.64 -29.24 -22.68
C ALA A 428 5.03 -29.86 -22.95
N SER A 429 5.92 -29.83 -21.95
CA SER A 429 7.22 -30.50 -22.08
C SER A 429 7.06 -32.02 -22.08
N ASP A 430 6.06 -32.51 -21.35
CA ASP A 430 5.63 -33.90 -21.32
C ASP A 430 4.13 -33.97 -21.68
N PRO A 431 3.76 -34.51 -22.86
CA PRO A 431 2.38 -34.67 -23.27
C PRO A 431 1.55 -35.60 -22.38
N GLU A 432 2.20 -36.47 -21.60
CA GLU A 432 1.55 -37.41 -20.68
C GLU A 432 1.42 -36.84 -19.26
N TYR A 433 1.93 -35.64 -19.00
CA TYR A 433 1.84 -35.02 -17.69
C TYR A 433 0.37 -34.83 -17.27
N SER A 434 -0.01 -35.54 -16.20
CA SER A 434 -1.23 -35.30 -15.46
C SER A 434 -0.94 -34.36 -14.29
N LEU A 435 -1.78 -33.35 -14.07
CA LEU A 435 -1.63 -32.42 -12.94
C LEU A 435 -1.53 -33.19 -11.61
N GLN A 436 -0.36 -33.08 -10.97
CA GLN A 436 -0.11 -33.62 -9.64
C GLN A 436 -0.01 -32.48 -8.64
N LEU A 437 -0.46 -32.72 -7.41
CA LEU A 437 -0.43 -31.71 -6.35
C LEU A 437 0.80 -31.90 -5.46
N LYS A 438 1.44 -30.79 -5.09
CA LYS A 438 2.36 -30.70 -3.96
C LYS A 438 1.74 -29.75 -2.94
N GLN A 439 1.72 -30.16 -1.67
CA GLN A 439 1.14 -29.40 -0.58
C GLN A 439 2.21 -29.04 0.46
N THR A 440 2.28 -27.75 0.81
CA THR A 440 2.99 -27.22 1.99
C THR A 440 1.94 -26.53 2.87
N LEU A 441 2.10 -25.22 3.15
CA LEU A 441 0.98 -24.37 3.56
C LEU A 441 0.01 -24.13 2.39
N THR A 442 0.52 -24.13 1.16
CA THR A 442 -0.24 -23.87 -0.07
C THR A 442 -0.22 -25.09 -1.00
N LEU A 443 -1.10 -25.09 -1.99
CA LEU A 443 -1.12 -26.04 -3.10
C LEU A 443 -0.41 -25.47 -4.33
N LYS A 444 0.37 -26.32 -5.01
CA LYS A 444 0.97 -26.01 -6.31
C LYS A 444 1.08 -27.24 -7.21
N PRO A 445 1.14 -27.06 -8.54
CA PRO A 445 1.47 -28.14 -9.46
C PRO A 445 2.85 -28.73 -9.16
N LYS A 446 2.93 -30.04 -8.97
CA LYS A 446 4.18 -30.78 -8.80
C LYS A 446 4.81 -31.05 -10.17
N ASN A 447 6.05 -30.60 -10.37
CA ASN A 447 6.86 -30.87 -11.57
C ASN A 447 6.16 -30.48 -12.89
N PHE A 448 5.40 -29.38 -12.90
CA PHE A 448 4.74 -28.90 -14.10
C PHE A 448 5.72 -28.11 -14.97
N MET A 449 6.02 -28.67 -16.15
CA MET A 449 7.00 -28.13 -17.08
C MET A 449 6.36 -27.80 -18.44
N ILE A 450 6.68 -26.63 -18.98
CA ILE A 450 6.24 -26.21 -20.32
C ILE A 450 7.41 -25.72 -21.17
N ARG A 451 7.18 -25.55 -22.46
CA ARG A 451 8.07 -24.83 -23.38
C ARG A 451 7.32 -23.62 -23.93
N ALA A 452 7.99 -22.47 -23.92
CA ALA A 452 7.48 -21.21 -24.44
C ALA A 452 8.05 -20.95 -25.84
N VAL A 453 7.20 -20.95 -26.85
CA VAL A 453 7.56 -20.71 -28.26
C VAL A 453 7.21 -19.28 -28.62
N PRO A 454 8.19 -18.41 -28.97
CA PRO A 454 7.89 -17.03 -29.35
C PRO A 454 6.88 -16.97 -30.51
N ARG A 455 5.85 -16.13 -30.37
CA ARG A 455 4.85 -15.93 -31.42
C ARG A 455 5.46 -15.19 -32.61
N LYS A 456 5.03 -15.54 -33.82
CA LYS A 456 5.46 -14.82 -35.04
C LYS A 456 4.98 -13.37 -34.99
N GLY A 457 5.91 -12.43 -35.14
CA GLY A 457 5.61 -11.00 -35.11
C GLY A 457 5.26 -10.46 -33.72
N ALA A 458 5.51 -11.21 -32.64
CA ALA A 458 5.38 -10.68 -31.29
C ALA A 458 6.26 -9.43 -31.14
N PRO A 459 5.79 -8.40 -30.41
CA PRO A 459 6.61 -7.22 -30.19
C PRO A 459 7.83 -7.64 -29.36
N SER A 460 9.02 -7.13 -29.65
CA SER A 460 10.14 -7.27 -28.70
C SER A 460 9.75 -6.61 -27.39
N PHE A 461 10.01 -7.24 -26.24
CA PHE A 461 9.83 -6.55 -24.96
C PHE A 461 10.99 -5.57 -24.79
N THR A 462 10.87 -4.36 -25.34
CA THR A 462 11.75 -3.25 -24.97
C THR A 462 11.36 -2.85 -23.56
N GLY A 463 12.26 -3.06 -22.60
CA GLY A 463 12.04 -2.68 -21.20
C GLY A 463 11.46 -1.26 -21.14
N ILE A 464 10.40 -1.09 -20.36
CA ILE A 464 9.83 0.23 -20.12
C ILE A 464 10.95 1.03 -19.45
N VAL A 465 11.51 2.01 -20.17
CA VAL A 465 12.23 3.10 -19.51
C VAL A 465 11.14 3.78 -18.71
N ALA A 466 11.11 3.52 -17.41
CA ALA A 466 10.24 4.23 -16.50
C ALA A 466 10.51 5.72 -16.73
N ALA A 467 9.58 6.39 -17.43
CA ALA A 467 9.48 7.82 -17.30
C ALA A 467 9.25 8.04 -15.80
N PRO A 468 9.89 9.05 -15.17
CA PRO A 468 9.47 9.44 -13.84
C PRO A 468 7.99 9.77 -13.96
N SER A 469 7.13 8.90 -13.45
CA SER A 469 5.71 9.15 -13.33
C SER A 469 5.60 10.37 -12.43
N SER A 470 5.48 11.55 -13.04
CA SER A 470 4.93 12.71 -12.39
C SER A 470 3.48 12.33 -12.11
N VAL A 471 3.28 11.68 -10.97
CA VAL A 471 1.98 11.56 -10.36
C VAL A 471 1.57 13.00 -10.08
N THR A 472 0.82 13.61 -11.01
CA THR A 472 -0.05 14.74 -10.70
C THR A 472 -1.18 14.20 -9.83
N GLU A 473 -0.85 13.86 -8.60
CA GLU A 473 -1.81 13.83 -7.52
C GLU A 473 -1.55 15.08 -6.69
N ASN A 474 -2.57 15.93 -6.66
CA ASN A 474 -2.68 16.99 -5.70
C ASN A 474 -2.32 16.44 -4.31
N ALA A 475 -1.18 16.89 -3.80
CA ALA A 475 -0.79 16.64 -2.43
C ALA A 475 -1.87 17.24 -1.53
N SER A 476 -2.73 16.38 -1.00
CA SER A 476 -3.64 16.69 0.10
C SER A 476 -2.79 16.94 1.34
N ALA A 477 -2.25 18.16 1.45
CA ALA A 477 -1.73 18.67 2.69
C ALA A 477 -2.88 18.64 3.71
N MET A 478 -2.65 18.00 4.87
CA MET A 478 -3.53 18.12 6.02
C MET A 478 -3.61 19.60 6.43
N SER A 479 -4.60 20.29 5.90
CA SER A 479 -5.08 21.56 6.40
C SER A 479 -6.28 21.23 7.27
N THR A 480 -6.08 21.22 8.59
CA THR A 480 -7.17 21.48 9.53
C THR A 480 -7.68 22.89 9.23
N ALA A 481 -8.67 22.99 8.34
CA ALA A 481 -9.33 24.24 8.05
C ALA A 481 -10.01 24.71 9.35
N GLN A 482 -9.42 25.73 9.97
CA GLN A 482 -10.10 26.47 11.02
C GLN A 482 -11.36 27.11 10.42
N ASN A 483 -12.49 26.86 11.09
CA ASN A 483 -13.80 27.48 10.88
C ASN A 483 -13.69 28.94 10.41
N GLY A 484 -13.91 29.14 9.12
CA GLY A 484 -14.20 30.45 8.56
C GLY A 484 -15.65 30.80 8.85
N ASN A 485 -15.88 31.70 9.80
CA ASN A 485 -17.17 32.38 9.93
C ASN A 485 -17.48 33.11 8.61
N GLY A 486 -18.42 32.62 7.80
CA GLY A 486 -18.79 33.29 6.54
C GLY A 486 -19.90 32.65 5.71
N GLY A 487 -21.17 33.04 6.00
CA GLY A 487 -22.23 33.33 5.01
C GLY A 487 -22.78 32.26 4.03
N GLY A 488 -22.27 31.03 3.99
CA GLY A 488 -22.76 29.96 3.09
C GLY A 488 -23.78 29.02 3.74
N VAL A 489 -24.54 28.29 2.93
CA VAL A 489 -25.45 27.23 3.42
C VAL A 489 -24.60 26.08 4.01
N PRO A 490 -24.84 25.60 5.24
CA PRO A 490 -24.11 24.46 5.80
C PRO A 490 -24.22 23.24 4.88
N LEU A 491 -23.13 22.54 4.59
CA LEU A 491 -23.12 21.27 3.84
C LEU A 491 -22.35 20.25 4.66
N TYR A 492 -22.91 19.07 4.90
CA TYR A 492 -22.23 18.02 5.66
C TYR A 492 -21.81 16.91 4.72
N VAL A 493 -20.51 16.67 4.58
CA VAL A 493 -19.96 15.60 3.74
C VAL A 493 -19.44 14.51 4.65
N LEU A 494 -20.14 13.38 4.69
CA LEU A 494 -19.88 12.26 5.57
C LEU A 494 -19.35 11.08 4.78
N TYR A 495 -18.36 10.37 5.30
CA TYR A 495 -17.80 9.22 4.61
C TYR A 495 -17.63 7.97 5.44
N GLY A 496 -17.74 6.82 4.77
CA GLY A 496 -17.36 5.50 5.27
C GLY A 496 -16.31 4.88 4.35
N SER A 497 -15.08 4.68 4.85
CA SER A 497 -13.94 4.31 4.00
C SER A 497 -12.88 3.52 4.76
N ASN A 498 -12.55 2.30 4.29
CA ASN A 498 -11.38 1.54 4.78
C ASN A 498 -10.17 1.69 3.85
N THR A 499 -10.40 1.95 2.55
CA THR A 499 -9.34 2.01 1.51
C THR A 499 -8.92 3.43 1.16
N GLY A 500 -9.58 4.45 1.72
CA GLY A 500 -9.32 5.87 1.43
C GLY A 500 -10.07 6.44 0.22
N SER A 501 -10.60 5.62 -0.71
CA SER A 501 -11.26 6.12 -1.92
C SER A 501 -12.49 7.00 -1.63
N CYS A 502 -13.41 6.54 -0.78
CA CYS A 502 -14.60 7.32 -0.41
C CYS A 502 -14.25 8.57 0.41
N GLU A 503 -13.16 8.53 1.17
CA GLU A 503 -12.64 9.70 1.88
C GLU A 503 -12.12 10.75 0.88
N GLY A 504 -11.35 10.32 -0.15
CA GLY A 504 -10.89 11.21 -1.21
C GLY A 504 -12.04 11.86 -1.98
N PHE A 505 -13.06 11.08 -2.35
CA PHE A 505 -14.29 11.59 -2.97
C PHE A 505 -15.04 12.58 -2.05
N ALA A 506 -15.15 12.30 -0.75
CA ALA A 506 -15.73 13.25 0.20
C ALA A 506 -14.91 14.55 0.32
N GLN A 507 -13.58 14.46 0.32
CA GLN A 507 -12.70 15.63 0.29
C GLN A 507 -12.88 16.46 -0.98
N GLN A 508 -13.11 15.82 -2.14
CA GLN A 508 -13.41 16.49 -3.41
C GLN A 508 -14.70 17.32 -3.30
N VAL A 509 -15.80 16.72 -2.83
CA VAL A 509 -17.07 17.46 -2.60
C VAL A 509 -16.87 18.61 -1.62
N ALA A 510 -16.21 18.36 -0.49
CA ALA A 510 -16.00 19.38 0.53
C ALA A 510 -15.16 20.55 0.01
N SER A 511 -14.16 20.28 -0.83
CA SER A 511 -13.31 21.29 -1.46
C SER A 511 -14.07 22.13 -2.49
N GLY A 512 -15.01 21.52 -3.23
CA GLY A 512 -15.86 22.22 -4.20
C GLY A 512 -16.92 23.15 -3.57
N ALA A 513 -17.32 22.88 -2.33
CA ALA A 513 -18.48 23.50 -1.67
C ALA A 513 -18.43 25.04 -1.60
N ALA A 514 -17.28 25.62 -1.23
CA ALA A 514 -17.15 27.06 -1.03
C ALA A 514 -17.46 27.87 -2.30
N THR A 515 -17.05 27.35 -3.47
CA THR A 515 -17.31 27.99 -4.78
C THR A 515 -18.78 27.93 -5.18
N ARG A 516 -19.54 26.99 -4.60
CA ARG A 516 -20.96 26.72 -4.86
C ARG A 516 -21.88 27.35 -3.81
N GLY A 517 -21.37 28.24 -2.95
CA GLY A 517 -22.15 28.94 -1.93
C GLY A 517 -22.43 28.13 -0.66
N PHE A 518 -21.72 27.01 -0.46
CA PHE A 518 -21.86 26.15 0.72
C PHE A 518 -20.66 26.28 1.66
N HIS A 519 -20.87 26.03 2.95
CA HIS A 519 -19.82 25.84 3.94
C HIS A 519 -19.76 24.36 4.34
N ALA A 520 -18.80 23.62 3.78
CA ALA A 520 -18.68 22.19 4.02
C ALA A 520 -18.06 21.85 5.37
N THR A 521 -18.65 20.89 6.07
CA THR A 521 -18.05 20.16 7.20
C THR A 521 -17.84 18.72 6.76
N ILE A 522 -16.61 18.23 6.85
CA ILE A 522 -16.27 16.84 6.54
C ILE A 522 -16.17 16.02 7.83
N GLY A 523 -16.71 14.80 7.82
CA GLY A 523 -16.63 13.89 8.96
C GLY A 523 -16.80 12.43 8.55
N THR A 524 -16.50 11.51 9.46
CA THR A 524 -16.84 10.10 9.27
C THR A 524 -18.33 9.87 9.52
N LEU A 525 -18.91 8.82 8.96
CA LEU A 525 -20.29 8.46 9.26
C LEU A 525 -20.52 8.25 10.77
N ASP A 526 -19.59 7.58 11.45
CA ASP A 526 -19.69 7.35 12.90
C ASP A 526 -19.67 8.64 13.73
N SER A 527 -19.10 9.75 13.22
CA SER A 527 -19.08 11.03 13.92
C SER A 527 -20.47 11.63 14.13
N VAL A 528 -21.46 11.21 13.34
CA VAL A 528 -22.85 11.66 13.42
C VAL A 528 -23.84 10.54 13.77
N ALA A 529 -23.36 9.37 14.21
CA ALA A 529 -24.20 8.19 14.48
C ALA A 529 -25.38 8.47 15.42
N ASN A 530 -25.23 9.42 16.35
CA ASN A 530 -26.25 9.78 17.34
C ASN A 530 -27.08 11.02 16.96
N ASN A 531 -26.63 11.82 16.00
CA ASN A 531 -27.32 13.06 15.61
C ASN A 531 -26.88 13.49 14.21
N ILE A 532 -27.73 13.25 13.21
CA ILE A 532 -27.50 13.70 11.84
C ILE A 532 -27.88 15.19 11.77
N PRO A 533 -26.99 16.06 11.27
CA PRO A 533 -27.31 17.48 11.10
C PRO A 533 -28.53 17.72 10.20
N ASN A 534 -29.35 18.71 10.54
CA ASN A 534 -30.62 19.02 9.86
C ASN A 534 -30.73 20.48 9.38
N ASP A 535 -29.69 21.28 9.53
CA ASP A 535 -29.63 22.69 9.09
C ASP A 535 -29.01 22.88 7.69
N GLY A 536 -28.76 21.77 6.99
CA GLY A 536 -28.20 21.75 5.64
C GLY A 536 -28.25 20.35 4.99
N PRO A 537 -27.91 20.23 3.70
CA PRO A 537 -27.85 18.95 3.01
C PRO A 537 -26.73 18.06 3.56
N VAL A 538 -26.99 16.75 3.57
CA VAL A 538 -26.04 15.72 3.99
C VAL A 538 -25.65 14.87 2.78
N VAL A 539 -24.38 14.94 2.39
CA VAL A 539 -23.80 14.12 1.32
C VAL A 539 -23.04 12.96 1.96
N ILE A 540 -23.44 11.74 1.65
CA ILE A 540 -22.82 10.52 2.19
C ILE A 540 -22.04 9.82 1.08
N VAL A 541 -20.75 9.59 1.29
CA VAL A 541 -19.89 8.84 0.37
C VAL A 541 -19.35 7.61 1.10
N THR A 542 -19.83 6.41 0.77
CA THR A 542 -19.54 5.23 1.58
C THR A 542 -19.31 3.97 0.77
N ALA A 543 -18.52 3.05 1.31
CA ALA A 543 -18.20 1.77 0.68
C ALA A 543 -18.86 0.57 1.40
N SER A 544 -18.95 -0.56 0.69
CA SER A 544 -19.23 -1.88 1.30
C SER A 544 -17.98 -2.76 1.29
N PHE A 545 -17.66 -3.39 2.41
CA PHE A 545 -16.55 -4.33 2.54
C PHE A 545 -17.08 -5.70 2.93
N GLU A 546 -17.10 -6.67 2.00
CA GLU A 546 -17.77 -7.98 2.22
C GLU A 546 -19.24 -7.84 2.70
N GLY A 547 -19.87 -6.71 2.35
CA GLY A 547 -21.24 -6.38 2.73
C GLY A 547 -21.38 -5.69 4.07
N GLU A 548 -20.30 -5.58 4.83
CA GLU A 548 -20.26 -4.85 6.09
C GLU A 548 -19.87 -3.38 5.87
N PRO A 549 -20.28 -2.48 6.79
CA PRO A 549 -19.90 -1.08 6.71
C PRO A 549 -18.38 -0.92 6.89
N ALA A 550 -17.86 0.21 6.43
CA ALA A 550 -16.51 0.63 6.79
C ALA A 550 -16.34 0.74 8.30
N ASP A 551 -15.11 0.60 8.79
CA ASP A 551 -14.75 0.64 10.21
C ASP A 551 -15.19 1.95 10.90
N ASN A 552 -15.32 3.03 10.12
CA ASN A 552 -15.75 4.36 10.55
C ASN A 552 -17.21 4.69 10.17
N ALA A 553 -18.01 3.67 9.83
CA ALA A 553 -19.44 3.77 9.52
C ALA A 553 -20.31 2.73 10.27
N GLY A 554 -19.70 1.84 11.04
CA GLY A 554 -20.40 0.74 11.71
C GLY A 554 -21.42 1.22 12.75
N HIS A 555 -21.04 2.17 13.60
CA HIS A 555 -21.95 2.72 14.60
C HIS A 555 -23.10 3.48 13.96
N PHE A 556 -22.83 4.21 12.88
CA PHE A 556 -23.86 4.92 12.11
C PHE A 556 -24.88 3.94 11.53
N VAL A 557 -24.42 2.89 10.84
CA VAL A 557 -25.32 1.89 10.25
C VAL A 557 -26.13 1.17 11.33
N GLN A 558 -25.52 0.85 12.48
CA GLN A 558 -26.22 0.25 13.60
C GLN A 558 -27.31 1.18 14.17
N ALA A 559 -26.99 2.46 14.38
CA ALA A 559 -27.95 3.45 14.87
C ALA A 559 -29.08 3.68 13.86
N LEU A 560 -28.75 3.78 12.57
CA LEU A 560 -29.71 4.01 11.50
C LEU A 560 -30.67 2.82 11.34
N THR A 561 -30.19 1.59 11.49
CA THR A 561 -31.01 0.37 11.33
C THR A 561 -31.74 -0.06 12.60
N SER A 562 -31.37 0.47 13.76
CA SER A 562 -32.07 0.20 15.02
C SER A 562 -33.55 0.62 14.97
N THR A 563 -34.40 -0.22 15.57
CA THR A 563 -35.83 0.03 15.79
C THR A 563 -36.12 0.65 17.17
N VAL A 564 -35.11 0.80 18.02
CA VAL A 564 -35.23 1.36 19.37
C VAL A 564 -34.92 2.86 19.30
N GLY A 565 -35.96 3.68 19.44
CA GLY A 565 -35.88 5.14 19.24
C GLY A 565 -36.03 5.49 17.76
N THR A 566 -37.17 6.07 17.38
CA THR A 566 -37.34 6.66 16.05
C THR A 566 -36.54 7.95 15.98
N LEU A 567 -35.37 7.92 15.34
CA LEU A 567 -34.74 9.12 14.79
C LEU A 567 -35.73 9.73 13.81
N ASP A 568 -36.29 10.89 14.14
CA ASP A 568 -37.14 11.66 13.23
C ASP A 568 -36.23 12.37 12.23
N LEU A 569 -36.26 11.89 10.98
CA LEU A 569 -35.36 12.38 9.92
C LEU A 569 -36.08 13.27 8.89
N GLN A 570 -37.30 13.74 9.19
CA GLN A 570 -38.13 14.51 8.24
C GLN A 570 -37.47 15.79 7.73
N ASP A 571 -36.64 16.44 8.55
CA ASP A 571 -35.96 17.69 8.19
C ASP A 571 -34.60 17.46 7.51
N ILE A 572 -34.20 16.21 7.29
CA ILE A 572 -32.90 15.89 6.68
C ILE A 572 -33.08 15.70 5.18
N SER A 573 -32.29 16.44 4.41
CA SER A 573 -32.14 16.22 2.97
C SER A 573 -30.78 15.61 2.68
N TYR A 574 -30.73 14.56 1.85
CA TYR A 574 -29.50 13.79 1.68
C TYR A 574 -29.26 13.31 0.24
N ALA A 575 -28.00 13.01 -0.06
CA ALA A 575 -27.58 12.32 -1.27
C ALA A 575 -26.53 11.26 -0.92
N VAL A 576 -26.57 10.10 -1.56
CA VAL A 576 -25.62 9.00 -1.30
C VAL A 576 -24.83 8.68 -2.56
N PHE A 577 -23.52 8.54 -2.42
CA PHE A 577 -22.65 7.89 -3.38
C PHE A 577 -22.05 6.62 -2.78
N GLY A 578 -22.17 5.52 -3.52
CA GLY A 578 -21.71 4.21 -3.09
C GLY A 578 -20.51 3.72 -3.89
N ALA A 579 -19.45 3.28 -3.20
CA ALA A 579 -18.40 2.48 -3.80
C ALA A 579 -18.58 0.99 -3.48
N GLY A 580 -18.51 0.14 -4.49
CA GLY A 580 -18.58 -1.30 -4.35
C GLY A 580 -17.60 -1.97 -5.30
N ASN A 581 -17.46 -3.29 -5.17
CA ASN A 581 -16.69 -4.08 -6.13
C ASN A 581 -17.55 -5.27 -6.56
N ARG A 582 -17.81 -5.41 -7.87
CA ARG A 582 -18.66 -6.49 -8.40
C ARG A 582 -18.12 -7.90 -8.17
N ASP A 583 -16.85 -8.02 -7.80
CA ASP A 583 -16.27 -9.28 -7.30
C ASP A 583 -16.88 -9.77 -5.98
N TRP A 584 -17.59 -8.90 -5.25
CA TRP A 584 -18.34 -9.18 -4.03
C TRP A 584 -19.85 -9.21 -4.29
N VAL A 585 -20.22 -10.03 -5.27
CA VAL A 585 -21.56 -10.24 -5.84
C VAL A 585 -22.71 -10.00 -4.85
N HIS A 586 -22.83 -10.81 -3.79
CA HIS A 586 -23.95 -10.80 -2.83
C HIS A 586 -24.05 -9.53 -2.00
N THR A 587 -22.97 -8.79 -1.99
CA THR A 587 -22.74 -7.67 -1.08
C THR A 587 -22.40 -6.39 -1.83
N TYR A 588 -22.49 -6.41 -3.16
CA TYR A 588 -22.21 -5.27 -4.01
C TYR A 588 -23.15 -4.11 -3.68
N GLN A 589 -22.55 -3.00 -3.22
CA GLN A 589 -23.25 -1.78 -2.81
C GLN A 589 -24.22 -2.00 -1.61
N ARG A 590 -24.10 -3.09 -0.83
CA ARG A 590 -25.05 -3.41 0.26
C ARG A 590 -25.22 -2.25 1.25
N ILE A 591 -24.14 -1.65 1.72
CA ILE A 591 -24.16 -0.59 2.75
C ILE A 591 -24.64 0.75 2.20
N PRO A 592 -24.15 1.24 1.04
CA PRO A 592 -24.72 2.42 0.40
C PRO A 592 -26.23 2.29 0.12
N LYS A 593 -26.68 1.12 -0.37
CA LYS A 593 -28.12 0.83 -0.58
C LYS A 593 -28.88 0.86 0.73
N LEU A 594 -28.38 0.16 1.75
CA LEU A 594 -29.01 0.12 3.08
C LEU A 594 -29.17 1.52 3.68
N ILE A 595 -28.13 2.36 3.61
CA ILE A 595 -28.18 3.74 4.12
C ILE A 595 -29.21 4.56 3.34
N ASP A 596 -29.12 4.56 2.00
CA ASP A 596 -30.01 5.35 1.15
C ASP A 596 -31.49 4.95 1.33
N GLU A 597 -31.80 3.65 1.32
CA GLU A 597 -33.17 3.16 1.48
C GLU A 597 -33.70 3.39 2.90
N THR A 598 -32.86 3.23 3.93
CA THR A 598 -33.29 3.41 5.32
C THR A 598 -33.52 4.88 5.66
N LEU A 599 -32.72 5.80 5.13
CA LEU A 599 -32.92 7.25 5.30
C LEU A 599 -34.27 7.68 4.70
N GLU A 600 -34.56 7.30 3.45
CA GLU A 600 -35.85 7.58 2.80
C GLU A 600 -37.02 6.99 3.61
N LYS A 601 -36.90 5.71 4.02
CA LYS A 601 -37.95 5.03 4.79
C LYS A 601 -38.21 5.68 6.16
N LYS A 602 -37.19 6.31 6.76
CA LYS A 602 -37.29 7.04 8.04
C LYS A 602 -37.67 8.52 7.87
N GLY A 603 -38.01 8.96 6.64
CA GLY A 603 -38.60 10.26 6.36
C GLY A 603 -37.65 11.32 5.81
N ALA A 604 -36.37 11.01 5.62
CA ALA A 604 -35.42 11.95 5.02
C ALA A 604 -35.72 12.16 3.52
N LYS A 605 -35.53 13.39 3.03
CA LYS A 605 -35.73 13.75 1.62
C LYS A 605 -34.49 13.39 0.79
N ARG A 606 -34.61 12.42 -0.11
CA ARG A 606 -33.58 12.13 -1.12
C ARG A 606 -33.48 13.30 -2.11
N LEU A 607 -32.30 13.89 -2.26
CA LEU A 607 -32.03 15.01 -3.16
C LEU A 607 -31.69 14.54 -4.58
N LEU A 608 -30.88 13.50 -4.69
CA LEU A 608 -30.37 12.93 -5.94
C LEU A 608 -30.42 11.41 -5.86
N GLU A 609 -30.67 10.75 -6.98
CA GLU A 609 -30.53 9.29 -7.07
C GLU A 609 -29.14 8.84 -6.62
N ARG A 610 -29.09 7.71 -5.92
CA ARG A 610 -27.83 7.19 -5.37
C ARG A 610 -26.85 6.90 -6.50
N GLY A 611 -25.64 7.46 -6.40
CA GLY A 611 -24.55 7.17 -7.31
C GLY A 611 -23.87 5.83 -6.98
N GLU A 612 -23.28 5.22 -7.99
CA GLU A 612 -22.56 3.95 -7.87
C GLU A 612 -21.24 3.97 -8.64
N ALA A 613 -20.16 3.57 -7.98
CA ALA A 613 -18.91 3.23 -8.64
C ALA A 613 -18.53 1.76 -8.38
N ASP A 614 -18.02 1.10 -9.42
CA ASP A 614 -17.47 -0.25 -9.37
C ASP A 614 -15.94 -0.18 -9.36
N ALA A 615 -15.32 -0.53 -8.24
CA ALA A 615 -13.87 -0.54 -8.04
C ALA A 615 -13.12 -1.49 -8.98
N ARG A 616 -13.84 -2.38 -9.67
CA ARG A 616 -13.29 -3.22 -10.75
C ARG A 616 -13.16 -2.46 -12.08
N SER A 617 -13.95 -1.40 -12.28
CA SER A 617 -14.01 -0.64 -13.53
C SER A 617 -12.91 0.40 -13.62
N ASP A 618 -12.45 0.68 -14.84
CA ASP A 618 -11.58 1.84 -15.11
C ASP A 618 -12.31 3.18 -14.90
N GLU A 619 -13.65 3.16 -14.99
CA GLU A 619 -14.53 4.31 -14.81
C GLU A 619 -14.84 4.59 -13.32
N PHE A 620 -14.10 4.00 -12.37
CA PHE A 620 -14.39 4.12 -10.94
C PHE A 620 -14.44 5.59 -10.47
N SER A 621 -13.47 6.40 -10.87
CA SER A 621 -13.44 7.84 -10.57
C SER A 621 -14.40 8.62 -11.47
N GLU A 622 -14.49 8.27 -12.75
CA GLU A 622 -15.38 8.96 -13.71
C GLU A 622 -16.86 8.86 -13.30
N SER A 623 -17.28 7.70 -12.78
CA SER A 623 -18.62 7.49 -12.22
C SER A 623 -18.91 8.43 -11.05
N PHE A 624 -17.90 8.77 -10.26
CA PHE A 624 -18.03 9.73 -9.17
C PHE A 624 -18.11 11.15 -9.71
N ASP A 625 -17.22 11.54 -10.63
CA ASP A 625 -17.19 12.87 -11.22
C ASP A 625 -18.54 13.21 -11.92
N GLU A 626 -19.09 12.27 -12.70
CA GLU A 626 -20.41 12.43 -13.33
C GLU A 626 -21.56 12.58 -12.33
N TRP A 627 -21.49 11.87 -11.20
CA TRP A 627 -22.49 11.98 -10.14
C TRP A 627 -22.34 13.29 -9.37
N GLU A 628 -21.11 13.73 -9.11
CA GLU A 628 -20.80 14.97 -8.43
C GLU A 628 -21.32 16.19 -9.23
N GLU A 629 -21.16 16.19 -10.55
CA GLU A 629 -21.74 17.25 -11.40
C GLU A 629 -23.25 17.37 -11.24
N LYS A 630 -23.96 16.23 -11.21
CA LYS A 630 -25.41 16.17 -10.98
C LYS A 630 -25.77 16.61 -9.57
N LEU A 631 -24.97 16.24 -8.57
CA LEU A 631 -25.13 16.65 -7.18
C LEU A 631 -25.09 18.17 -7.08
N TRP A 632 -24.07 18.82 -7.65
CA TRP A 632 -23.96 20.27 -7.61
C TRP A 632 -25.13 20.97 -8.29
N ALA A 633 -25.61 20.45 -9.42
CA ALA A 633 -26.80 20.99 -10.10
C ALA A 633 -28.05 20.94 -9.21
N VAL A 634 -28.26 19.83 -8.48
CA VAL A 634 -29.39 19.69 -7.55
C VAL A 634 -29.23 20.60 -6.33
N LEU A 635 -28.05 20.62 -5.71
CA LEU A 635 -27.79 21.41 -4.51
C LEU A 635 -27.98 22.91 -4.77
N SER A 636 -27.45 23.44 -5.88
CA SER A 636 -27.64 24.84 -6.23
C SER A 636 -29.11 25.20 -6.47
N ARG A 637 -29.90 24.29 -7.06
CA ARG A 637 -31.33 24.50 -7.30
C ARG A 637 -32.16 24.46 -6.01
N GLU A 638 -31.93 23.49 -5.14
CA GLU A 638 -32.74 23.30 -3.92
C GLU A 638 -32.46 24.35 -2.84
N TYR A 639 -31.20 24.80 -2.75
CA TYR A 639 -30.76 25.75 -1.72
C TYR A 639 -30.58 27.18 -2.25
N ASN A 640 -30.97 27.45 -3.50
CA ASN A 640 -30.86 28.74 -4.17
C ASN A 640 -29.46 29.37 -4.04
N THR A 641 -28.42 28.55 -4.23
CA THR A 641 -27.04 29.04 -4.20
C THR A 641 -26.60 29.42 -5.60
N GLU A 642 -26.01 30.60 -5.75
CA GLU A 642 -25.38 31.00 -7.00
C GLU A 642 -23.96 30.43 -7.05
N SER A 643 -23.58 29.82 -8.18
CA SER A 643 -22.17 29.56 -8.45
C SER A 643 -21.46 30.90 -8.54
N LYS A 644 -20.62 31.21 -7.57
CA LYS A 644 -19.68 32.30 -7.76
C LYS A 644 -18.67 31.79 -8.77
N GLU A 645 -18.58 32.44 -9.94
CA GLU A 645 -17.34 32.45 -10.71
C GLU A 645 -16.28 33.11 -9.81
N LEU A 646 -15.69 32.32 -8.93
CA LEU A 646 -14.27 32.47 -8.71
C LEU A 646 -13.66 32.06 -10.05
N GLU A 647 -12.89 32.96 -10.66
CA GLU A 647 -11.82 32.56 -11.57
C GLU A 647 -11.30 31.23 -11.03
N THR A 648 -11.34 30.19 -11.86
CA THR A 648 -10.80 28.84 -11.60
C THR A 648 -9.79 28.90 -10.47
N ALA A 649 -9.85 27.97 -9.50
CA ALA A 649 -8.76 27.77 -8.56
C ALA A 649 -7.49 27.28 -9.29
N VAL A 650 -6.98 28.08 -10.23
CA VAL A 650 -5.58 28.48 -10.27
C VAL A 650 -5.19 28.63 -8.82
N VAL A 651 -4.21 27.85 -8.40
CA VAL A 651 -3.45 28.18 -7.21
C VAL A 651 -3.11 29.66 -7.34
N ASP A 652 -3.82 30.54 -6.63
CA ASP A 652 -3.44 31.95 -6.52
C ASP A 652 -2.15 31.91 -5.73
N VAL A 653 -1.04 31.69 -6.43
CA VAL A 653 0.29 31.97 -5.92
C VAL A 653 0.35 33.48 -5.82
N LYS A 654 -0.31 34.01 -4.79
CA LYS A 654 0.11 35.28 -4.23
C LYS A 654 1.49 35.02 -3.70
N PHE A 655 2.48 35.50 -4.44
CA PHE A 655 3.81 35.76 -3.91
C PHE A 655 3.63 36.71 -2.72
N LEU A 656 3.41 36.15 -1.54
CA LEU A 656 3.39 36.88 -0.28
C LEU A 656 4.83 37.29 -0.03
N GLY A 657 5.09 38.56 -0.31
CA GLY A 657 6.43 39.14 -0.34
C GLY A 657 6.93 39.16 -1.78
N ALA A 658 7.21 40.37 -2.27
CA ALA A 658 8.04 40.50 -3.45
C ALA A 658 9.36 39.73 -3.22
N PRO A 659 10.07 39.25 -4.26
CA PRO A 659 11.41 38.64 -4.16
C PRO A 659 12.46 39.50 -3.42
N THR A 660 12.05 40.71 -3.01
CA THR A 660 12.83 41.76 -2.40
C THR A 660 12.76 41.81 -0.88
N ASP A 661 12.00 40.98 -0.14
CA ASP A 661 12.04 41.07 1.33
C ASP A 661 13.44 40.75 1.90
N ARG A 662 14.09 39.74 1.31
CA ARG A 662 15.51 39.45 1.52
C ARG A 662 16.40 40.58 1.03
N ALA A 663 16.13 41.09 -0.18
CA ALA A 663 16.95 42.15 -0.78
C ALA A 663 16.89 43.46 0.01
N ALA A 664 15.71 43.88 0.46
CA ALA A 664 15.46 45.03 1.32
C ALA A 664 16.14 44.87 2.69
N THR A 665 16.05 43.68 3.30
CA THR A 665 16.78 43.36 4.55
C THR A 665 18.31 43.42 4.34
N LEU A 666 18.79 43.01 3.16
CA LEU A 666 20.19 43.15 2.73
C LEU A 666 20.52 44.54 2.16
N ARG A 667 19.62 45.52 2.28
CA ARG A 667 19.77 46.92 1.82
C ARG A 667 20.03 47.06 0.31
N GLN A 668 19.35 46.22 -0.47
CA GLN A 668 19.35 46.18 -1.93
C GLN A 668 17.91 46.10 -2.48
N PRO A 669 17.01 47.04 -2.14
CA PRO A 669 15.58 46.96 -2.51
C PRO A 669 15.34 46.90 -4.02
N ASP A 670 16.30 47.38 -4.81
CA ASP A 670 16.25 47.43 -6.28
C ASP A 670 16.70 46.12 -6.95
N SER A 671 17.15 45.12 -6.17
CA SER A 671 17.49 43.81 -6.74
C SER A 671 16.26 43.10 -7.29
N ARG A 672 16.46 42.33 -8.35
CA ARG A 672 15.45 41.47 -8.99
C ARG A 672 16.04 40.09 -9.22
N LEU A 673 15.17 39.10 -9.45
CA LEU A 673 15.60 37.75 -9.81
C LEU A 673 16.05 37.75 -11.27
N GLY A 674 17.28 37.34 -11.53
CA GLY A 674 17.82 37.10 -12.88
C GLY A 674 18.12 35.61 -13.07
N LEU A 675 18.09 35.13 -14.31
CA LEU A 675 18.36 33.74 -14.66
C LEU A 675 19.85 33.55 -14.93
N VAL A 676 20.46 32.49 -14.38
CA VAL A 676 21.83 32.10 -14.73
C VAL A 676 21.77 31.19 -15.96
N LEU A 677 22.23 31.67 -17.11
CA LEU A 677 22.20 30.93 -18.37
C LEU A 677 23.36 29.93 -18.47
N GLU A 678 24.54 30.30 -17.98
CA GLU A 678 25.71 29.42 -17.98
C GLU A 678 26.54 29.61 -16.71
N ASN A 679 27.14 28.53 -16.19
CA ASN A 679 28.12 28.56 -15.11
C ASN A 679 29.24 27.54 -15.35
N ARG A 680 30.34 27.97 -15.95
CA ARG A 680 31.45 27.10 -16.37
C ARG A 680 32.69 27.34 -15.53
N LEU A 681 33.29 26.28 -14.99
CA LEU A 681 34.59 26.36 -14.29
C LEU A 681 35.70 26.60 -15.31
N LEU A 682 36.50 27.64 -15.08
CA LEU A 682 37.61 28.05 -15.95
C LEU A 682 38.97 27.61 -15.44
N THR A 683 39.03 27.03 -14.23
CA THR A 683 40.29 26.64 -13.58
C THR A 683 40.45 25.14 -13.49
N VAL A 684 41.70 24.70 -13.58
CA VAL A 684 42.13 23.32 -13.35
C VAL A 684 41.93 22.89 -11.89
N PRO A 685 41.86 21.58 -11.61
CA PRO A 685 41.81 21.06 -10.24
C PRO A 685 42.96 21.59 -9.37
N ASN A 686 42.69 21.88 -8.09
CA ASN A 686 43.62 22.47 -7.09
C ASN A 686 44.02 23.95 -7.28
N ALA A 687 43.47 24.67 -8.27
CA ALA A 687 43.55 26.13 -8.34
C ALA A 687 42.27 26.79 -7.77
N PRO A 688 42.33 28.02 -7.24
CA PRO A 688 41.13 28.73 -6.77
C PRO A 688 40.09 28.85 -7.88
N ALA A 689 38.88 28.36 -7.63
CA ALA A 689 37.82 28.28 -8.63
C ALA A 689 37.49 29.64 -9.25
N LYS A 690 37.78 29.81 -10.54
CA LYS A 690 37.24 30.92 -11.35
C LYS A 690 36.17 30.37 -12.27
N ARG A 691 35.03 31.04 -12.32
CA ARG A 691 33.87 30.63 -13.13
C ARG A 691 33.49 31.73 -14.11
N HIS A 692 33.15 31.33 -15.33
CA HIS A 692 32.36 32.11 -16.27
C HIS A 692 30.91 31.98 -15.86
N ILE A 693 30.19 33.10 -15.76
CA ILE A 693 28.77 33.11 -15.41
C ILE A 693 28.06 34.02 -16.39
N GLU A 694 27.10 33.48 -17.12
CA GLU A 694 26.20 34.23 -18.00
C GLU A 694 24.87 34.43 -17.28
N LEU A 695 24.38 35.67 -17.30
CA LEU A 695 23.17 36.07 -16.60
C LEU A 695 22.22 36.72 -17.61
N GLU A 696 20.99 36.24 -17.66
CA GLU A 696 19.90 36.97 -18.29
C GLU A 696 19.45 38.08 -17.36
N LEU A 697 19.44 39.31 -17.86
CA LEU A 697 18.96 40.44 -17.09
C LEU A 697 17.43 40.37 -16.95
N PRO A 698 16.88 40.74 -15.79
CA PRO A 698 15.44 40.84 -15.60
C PRO A 698 14.79 41.76 -16.64
N GLU A 699 13.54 41.47 -16.98
CA GLU A 699 12.77 42.27 -17.96
C GLU A 699 12.77 43.76 -17.59
N GLY A 700 13.09 44.61 -18.57
CA GLY A 700 13.19 46.07 -18.40
C GLY A 700 14.51 46.58 -17.80
N MET A 701 15.46 45.72 -17.46
CA MET A 701 16.78 46.11 -16.99
C MET A 701 17.81 46.12 -18.14
N ALA A 702 18.52 47.24 -18.29
CA ALA A 702 19.67 47.35 -19.18
C ALA A 702 20.96 47.34 -18.36
N TYR A 703 22.03 46.78 -18.93
CA TYR A 703 23.38 46.83 -18.36
C TYR A 703 24.35 47.33 -19.42
N GLN A 704 25.20 48.30 -19.04
CA GLN A 704 26.27 48.82 -19.87
C GLN A 704 27.63 48.66 -19.17
N ALA A 705 28.69 48.67 -19.97
CA ALA A 705 30.05 48.60 -19.43
C ALA A 705 30.31 49.80 -18.50
N GLY A 706 30.51 49.51 -17.21
CA GLY A 706 30.65 50.52 -16.15
C GLY A 706 29.59 50.42 -15.06
N ASP A 707 28.47 49.74 -15.34
CA ASP A 707 27.43 49.48 -14.35
C ASP A 707 27.88 48.47 -13.30
N TYR A 708 27.38 48.64 -12.07
CA TYR A 708 27.65 47.71 -10.98
C TYR A 708 26.50 46.74 -10.81
N LEU A 709 26.80 45.43 -10.91
CA LEU A 709 25.83 44.37 -10.62
C LEU A 709 26.01 43.89 -9.18
N ALA A 710 24.92 43.92 -8.40
CA ALA A 710 24.86 43.28 -7.08
C ALA A 710 24.21 41.90 -7.22
N ILE A 711 24.95 40.85 -6.89
CA ILE A 711 24.46 39.46 -6.90
C ILE A 711 24.26 39.00 -5.46
N LEU A 712 23.09 38.45 -5.14
CA LEU A 712 22.75 37.91 -3.82
C LEU A 712 22.80 36.37 -3.84
N PRO A 713 23.97 35.74 -3.66
CA PRO A 713 24.13 34.29 -3.78
C PRO A 713 23.34 33.53 -2.71
N LEU A 714 22.93 32.31 -3.01
CA LEU A 714 22.40 31.35 -2.03
C LEU A 714 23.47 30.31 -1.71
N ASN A 715 23.52 29.86 -0.46
CA ASN A 715 24.30 28.67 -0.13
C ASN A 715 23.68 27.44 -0.80
N PRO A 716 24.50 26.49 -1.28
CA PRO A 716 23.99 25.23 -1.81
C PRO A 716 23.11 24.48 -0.78
N PRO A 717 22.00 23.83 -1.20
CA PRO A 717 21.09 23.13 -0.28
C PRO A 717 21.78 22.06 0.57
N GLU A 718 22.82 21.42 0.06
CA GLU A 718 23.63 20.43 0.79
C GLU A 718 24.40 21.05 1.96
N TYR A 719 24.83 22.31 1.86
CA TYR A 719 25.52 23.01 2.95
C TYR A 719 24.53 23.31 4.08
N VAL A 720 23.34 23.79 3.72
CA VAL A 720 22.26 24.07 4.67
C VAL A 720 21.84 22.79 5.39
N ARG A 721 21.60 21.70 4.64
CA ARG A 721 21.27 20.38 5.21
C ARG A 721 22.35 19.90 6.19
N ARG A 722 23.63 20.01 5.82
CA ARG A 722 24.74 19.59 6.69
C ARG A 722 24.78 20.35 8.03
N VAL A 723 24.47 21.65 8.01
CA VAL A 723 24.33 22.45 9.25
C VAL A 723 23.12 21.98 10.07
N LEU A 724 21.95 21.87 9.45
CA LEU A 724 20.73 21.43 10.14
C LEU A 724 20.88 20.04 10.78
N SER A 725 21.44 19.09 10.02
CA SER A 725 21.74 17.74 10.50
C SER A 725 22.75 17.74 11.65
N ARG A 726 23.82 18.56 11.58
CA ARG A 726 24.83 18.65 12.65
C ARG A 726 24.21 19.04 13.98
N PHE A 727 23.27 19.97 13.95
CA PHE A 727 22.60 20.52 15.12
C PHE A 727 21.26 19.87 15.45
N LYS A 728 20.84 18.86 14.67
CA LYS A 728 19.58 18.11 14.83
C LYS A 728 18.35 19.03 14.86
N VAL A 729 18.35 20.06 14.02
CA VAL A 729 17.24 21.01 13.92
C VAL A 729 16.40 20.69 12.70
N SER A 730 15.08 20.67 12.86
CA SER A 730 14.14 20.46 11.74
C SER A 730 14.31 21.57 10.68
N PRO A 731 14.27 21.24 9.38
CA PRO A 731 14.19 22.24 8.30
C PRO A 731 12.98 23.17 8.42
N GLU A 732 11.92 22.72 9.10
CA GLU A 732 10.70 23.51 9.34
C GLU A 732 10.82 24.44 10.55
N GLN A 733 11.94 24.37 11.30
CA GLN A 733 12.13 25.17 12.50
C GLN A 733 12.13 26.67 12.17
N GLN A 734 11.19 27.41 12.75
CA GLN A 734 11.18 28.86 12.73
C GLN A 734 11.95 29.45 13.92
N ILE A 735 12.60 30.58 13.68
CA ILE A 735 13.36 31.34 14.69
C ILE A 735 12.98 32.82 14.65
N VAL A 736 13.24 33.52 15.75
CA VAL A 736 13.21 35.00 15.82
C VAL A 736 14.59 35.49 16.20
N ILE A 737 15.17 36.35 15.37
CA ILE A 737 16.50 36.92 15.62
C ILE A 737 16.32 38.25 16.35
N ASN A 738 16.86 38.36 17.56
CA ASN A 738 16.89 39.62 18.30
C ASN A 738 18.27 40.27 18.16
N ALA A 739 18.32 41.51 17.66
CA ALA A 739 19.57 42.28 17.49
C ALA A 739 19.52 43.57 18.31
N ALA A 740 20.59 43.85 19.05
CA ALA A 740 20.71 45.06 19.89
C ALA A 740 21.14 46.32 19.11
N GLY A 741 21.43 46.18 17.80
CA GLY A 741 21.85 47.26 16.90
C GLY A 741 21.63 46.89 15.43
N PRO A 742 22.04 47.75 14.47
CA PRO A 742 21.81 47.52 13.04
C PRO A 742 22.42 46.20 12.56
N THR A 743 21.63 45.39 11.84
CA THR A 743 22.04 44.08 11.30
C THR A 743 21.46 43.85 9.90
N ASN A 744 22.12 43.00 9.10
CA ASN A 744 21.60 42.52 7.80
C ASN A 744 20.82 41.20 7.93
N LEU A 745 20.59 40.73 9.16
CA LEU A 745 19.73 39.59 9.44
C LEU A 745 18.28 40.06 9.63
N PRO A 746 17.27 39.22 9.34
CA PRO A 746 15.85 39.56 9.51
C PRO A 746 15.45 39.60 11.00
N ALA A 747 15.89 40.64 11.70
CA ALA A 747 15.67 40.81 13.13
C ALA A 747 14.22 41.19 13.45
N GLY A 748 13.70 40.69 14.58
CA GLY A 748 12.34 40.96 15.06
C GLY A 748 11.22 40.27 14.28
N LYS A 749 11.55 39.48 13.25
CA LYS A 749 10.58 38.72 12.45
C LYS A 749 10.71 37.21 12.72
N ARG A 750 9.61 36.48 12.58
CA ARG A 750 9.64 35.01 12.47
C ARG A 750 10.16 34.66 11.08
N VAL A 751 11.22 33.86 11.02
CA VAL A 751 11.88 33.44 9.78
C VAL A 751 12.23 31.96 9.88
N SER A 752 12.20 31.24 8.76
CA SER A 752 12.69 29.86 8.75
C SER A 752 14.20 29.82 8.95
N LEU A 753 14.69 28.87 9.74
CA LEU A 753 16.12 28.67 9.88
C LEU A 753 16.78 28.33 8.54
N VAL A 754 16.07 27.61 7.65
CA VAL A 754 16.53 27.33 6.29
C VAL A 754 16.75 28.62 5.51
N GLU A 755 15.84 29.58 5.58
CA GLU A 755 15.96 30.86 4.87
C GLU A 755 17.16 31.66 5.35
N VAL A 756 17.40 31.67 6.67
CA VAL A 756 18.58 32.32 7.26
C VAL A 756 19.87 31.67 6.77
N LEU A 757 19.97 30.34 6.89
CA LEU A 757 21.16 29.57 6.49
C LEU A 757 21.38 29.60 4.97
N ALA A 758 20.33 29.61 4.16
CA ALA A 758 20.45 29.63 2.71
C ALA A 758 20.82 31.02 2.18
N GLY A 759 20.25 32.09 2.76
CA GLY A 759 20.23 33.40 2.13
C GLY A 759 20.85 34.57 2.90
N PHE A 760 21.03 34.48 4.21
CA PHE A 760 21.45 35.63 5.02
C PHE A 760 22.86 35.53 5.60
N ILE A 761 23.51 34.38 5.46
CA ILE A 761 24.88 34.11 5.91
C ILE A 761 25.65 33.37 4.82
N GLU A 762 26.98 33.51 4.76
CA GLU A 762 27.81 32.72 3.84
C GLU A 762 28.52 31.57 4.59
N ILE A 763 28.00 30.35 4.48
CA ILE A 763 28.51 29.17 5.20
C ILE A 763 29.73 28.57 4.48
N GLY A 764 29.80 28.73 3.16
CA GLY A 764 30.89 28.19 2.34
C GLY A 764 32.17 29.04 2.29
N GLN A 765 32.19 30.22 2.94
CA GLN A 765 33.40 31.05 2.94
C GLN A 765 34.52 30.47 3.81
N PRO A 766 35.80 30.71 3.44
CA PRO A 766 36.93 30.45 4.32
C PRO A 766 36.72 31.08 5.69
N ALA A 767 36.99 30.31 6.74
CA ALA A 767 36.83 30.78 8.11
C ALA A 767 37.80 31.95 8.39
N THR A 768 37.29 33.04 8.98
CA THR A 768 38.13 34.16 9.38
C THR A 768 38.74 33.91 10.76
N LYS A 769 39.81 34.65 11.10
CA LYS A 769 40.38 34.64 12.46
C LYS A 769 39.31 34.88 13.52
N ARG A 770 38.38 35.82 13.26
CA ARG A 770 37.25 36.09 14.14
C ARG A 770 36.34 34.87 14.32
N ASN A 771 36.02 34.15 13.24
CA ASN A 771 35.19 32.95 13.34
C ASN A 771 35.88 31.87 14.19
N ILE A 772 37.17 31.64 14.00
CA ILE A 772 37.92 30.65 14.78
C ILE A 772 38.06 31.07 16.25
N THR A 773 38.31 32.36 16.53
CA THR A 773 38.32 32.89 17.91
C THR A 773 36.97 32.70 18.58
N THR A 774 35.86 32.97 17.87
CA THR A 774 34.53 32.68 18.39
C THR A 774 34.33 31.18 18.60
N LEU A 775 34.80 30.31 17.70
CA LEU A 775 34.70 28.85 17.90
C LEU A 775 35.46 28.39 19.15
N LEU A 776 36.61 28.98 19.44
CA LEU A 776 37.41 28.71 20.65
C LEU A 776 36.72 29.09 21.95
N GLU A 777 35.83 30.07 21.97
CA GLU A 777 35.08 30.44 23.18
C GLU A 777 34.12 29.34 23.64
N PHE A 778 33.73 28.43 22.72
CA PHE A 778 32.69 27.42 22.98
C PHE A 778 33.14 25.98 22.72
N ALA A 779 34.34 25.77 22.17
CA ALA A 779 34.95 24.45 22.10
C ALA A 779 35.25 23.93 23.52
N LYS A 780 34.51 22.89 23.93
CA LYS A 780 34.66 22.26 25.26
C LYS A 780 35.72 21.15 25.27
N ASP A 781 35.96 20.51 24.14
CA ASP A 781 36.92 19.44 24.01
C ASP A 781 38.36 19.98 23.86
N PRO A 782 39.35 19.51 24.66
CA PRO A 782 40.74 19.97 24.58
C PRO A 782 41.39 19.77 23.20
N SER A 783 41.02 18.71 22.47
CA SER A 783 41.56 18.42 21.14
C SER A 783 41.03 19.37 20.07
N ASP A 784 39.73 19.67 20.10
CA ASP A 784 39.09 20.67 19.23
C ASP A 784 39.69 22.07 19.47
N ARG A 785 39.92 22.42 20.74
CA ARG A 785 40.57 23.70 21.11
C ARG A 785 41.99 23.80 20.56
N SER A 786 42.77 22.72 20.66
CA SER A 786 44.13 22.69 20.13
C SER A 786 44.16 22.82 18.60
N ALA A 787 43.24 22.14 17.90
CA ALA A 787 43.10 22.25 16.45
C ALA A 787 42.75 23.68 16.01
N LEU A 788 41.76 24.31 16.66
CA LEU A 788 41.38 25.70 16.37
C LEU A 788 42.50 26.71 16.71
N GLN A 789 43.28 26.48 17.78
CA GLN A 789 44.44 27.32 18.11
C GLN A 789 45.57 27.20 17.08
N SER A 790 45.84 26.00 16.58
CA SER A 790 46.80 25.77 15.49
C SER A 790 46.38 26.53 14.23
N MET A 791 45.10 26.51 13.88
CA MET A 791 44.57 27.23 12.71
C MET A 791 44.69 28.75 12.85
N LEU A 792 44.63 29.32 14.06
CA LEU A 792 44.88 30.76 14.27
C LEU A 792 46.35 31.16 14.07
N ALA A 793 47.28 30.23 14.34
CA ALA A 793 48.72 30.45 14.19
C ALA A 793 49.19 30.32 12.74
N ASP A 794 48.49 29.53 11.91
CA ASP A 794 48.82 29.29 10.50
C ASP A 794 47.81 29.95 9.54
N SER A 795 48.21 31.06 8.92
CA SER A 795 47.38 31.79 7.95
C SER A 795 46.99 30.97 6.71
N THR A 796 47.76 29.95 6.38
CA THR A 796 47.51 29.06 5.24
C THR A 796 46.35 28.11 5.53
N GLN A 797 46.23 27.63 6.78
CA GLN A 797 45.12 26.77 7.22
C GLN A 797 43.79 27.53 7.35
N LEU A 798 43.84 28.83 7.70
CA LEU A 798 42.67 29.72 7.71
C LEU A 798 42.06 29.88 6.30
N GLN A 799 42.90 29.93 5.26
CA GLN A 799 42.43 30.11 3.88
C GLN A 799 41.87 28.81 3.26
N SER A 800 42.28 27.65 3.77
CA SER A 800 41.92 26.34 3.21
C SER A 800 40.65 25.71 3.81
N ASN A 801 40.16 26.19 4.96
CA ASN A 801 39.00 25.61 5.65
C ASN A 801 37.81 26.56 5.62
N SER A 802 36.66 26.11 5.13
CA SER A 802 35.42 26.86 5.20
C SER A 802 34.76 26.73 6.58
N MET A 803 33.80 27.62 6.89
CA MET A 803 32.96 27.45 8.09
C MET A 803 32.21 26.11 8.12
N LEU A 804 31.93 25.52 6.94
CA LEU A 804 31.33 24.21 6.81
C LEU A 804 32.30 23.08 7.22
N ASP A 805 33.59 23.22 6.91
CA ASP A 805 34.61 22.22 7.22
C ASP A 805 34.93 22.17 8.72
N LEU A 806 34.69 23.28 9.42
CA LEU A 806 34.84 23.40 10.86
C LEU A 806 33.60 22.92 11.64
N LEU A 807 32.49 22.57 10.97
CA LEU A 807 31.28 22.06 11.62
C LEU A 807 31.50 20.86 12.57
N PRO A 808 32.36 19.88 12.27
CA PRO A 808 32.62 18.77 13.18
C PRO A 808 33.14 19.24 14.55
N LEU A 809 33.96 20.30 14.57
CA LEU A 809 34.57 20.89 15.77
C LEU A 809 33.57 21.74 16.60
N THR A 810 32.30 21.80 16.19
CA THR A 810 31.24 22.54 16.89
C THR A 810 30.41 21.62 17.79
N CYS A 811 30.03 22.08 18.98
CA CYS A 811 29.24 21.27 19.91
C CYS A 811 27.76 21.21 19.47
N PRO A 812 27.15 20.01 19.28
CA PRO A 812 25.78 19.89 18.75
C PRO A 812 24.67 20.33 19.71
N SER A 813 24.93 20.38 21.01
CA SER A 813 23.89 20.52 22.06
C SER A 813 23.46 21.97 22.39
N GLY A 814 23.71 22.95 21.52
CA GLY A 814 23.53 24.36 21.89
C GLY A 814 23.06 25.33 20.80
N PHE A 815 22.50 24.85 19.68
CA PHE A 815 22.17 25.74 18.55
C PHE A 815 21.12 26.81 18.88
N LEU A 816 20.23 26.58 19.84
CA LEU A 816 19.14 27.50 20.21
C LEU A 816 19.32 28.18 21.58
N SER A 817 20.27 27.73 22.40
CA SER A 817 20.44 28.18 23.79
C SER A 817 21.70 29.01 24.05
N HIS A 818 22.66 29.07 23.11
CA HIS A 818 23.89 29.82 23.27
C HIS A 818 24.09 30.91 22.19
N PRO A 819 24.79 32.01 22.51
CA PRO A 819 25.19 33.04 21.52
C PRO A 819 26.21 32.54 20.48
N PHE A 820 26.67 31.29 20.60
CA PHE A 820 27.63 30.60 19.74
C PHE A 820 27.34 30.68 18.23
N PRO A 821 26.11 30.40 17.73
CA PRO A 821 25.83 30.47 16.30
C PRO A 821 25.70 31.91 15.79
N ARG A 822 25.35 32.87 16.68
CA ARG A 822 25.11 34.28 16.33
C ARG A 822 26.37 34.98 15.84
N CYS A 823 27.53 34.60 16.36
CA CYS A 823 28.82 35.25 16.05
C CYS A 823 29.68 34.44 15.07
N ALA A 824 29.63 33.10 15.10
CA ALA A 824 30.53 32.26 14.32
C ALA A 824 30.16 32.19 12.84
N PHE A 825 28.87 32.14 12.48
CA PHE A 825 28.39 32.10 11.09
C PHE A 825 27.93 33.48 10.57
N GLY A 826 28.11 34.54 11.35
CA GLY A 826 27.57 35.88 11.09
C GLY A 826 28.24 36.68 9.97
N ASN A 827 29.00 36.05 9.08
CA ASN A 827 29.49 36.75 7.88
C ASN A 827 28.31 36.89 6.92
N THR A 828 27.78 38.11 6.86
CA THR A 828 26.73 38.48 5.89
C THR A 828 27.30 38.43 4.48
N PRO A 829 26.47 38.16 3.46
CA PRO A 829 26.91 38.09 2.07
C PRO A 829 27.83 39.24 1.69
N SER A 830 29.05 38.90 1.26
CA SER A 830 30.03 39.85 0.79
C SER A 830 29.50 40.48 -0.50
N HIS A 831 29.27 41.80 -0.48
CA HIS A 831 28.97 42.54 -1.69
C HIS A 831 30.19 42.49 -2.61
N ARG A 832 30.24 41.54 -3.55
CA ARG A 832 31.19 41.63 -4.66
C ARG A 832 30.72 42.73 -5.60
N ARG A 833 31.00 43.99 -5.26
CA ARG A 833 31.11 45.06 -6.25
C ARG A 833 32.32 44.72 -7.12
N ARG A 834 32.12 43.93 -8.18
CA ARG A 834 33.18 43.72 -9.16
C ARG A 834 33.33 45.01 -9.97
N SER A 835 34.50 45.64 -9.86
CA SER A 835 34.96 46.64 -10.82
C SER A 835 35.21 45.98 -12.19
N PRO A 836 35.26 46.75 -13.29
CA PRO A 836 34.86 46.28 -14.62
C PRO A 836 35.81 45.17 -15.08
N THR A 837 35.31 43.94 -15.07
CA THR A 837 35.97 42.84 -15.75
C THR A 837 35.18 42.66 -17.03
N HIS A 838 35.80 42.98 -18.16
CA HIS A 838 35.21 42.89 -19.50
C HIS A 838 34.46 41.56 -19.67
N VAL A 839 33.14 41.65 -19.71
CA VAL A 839 32.27 40.60 -20.23
C VAL A 839 32.21 40.87 -21.73
N VAL A 840 32.71 39.93 -22.53
CA VAL A 840 32.37 39.81 -23.96
C VAL A 840 31.14 38.93 -24.02
#